data_AF-A0AAV7EQG5-F1
#
_entry.id   AF-A0AAV7EQG5-F1
#
_cell.length_a   1.000
_cell.length_b   1.000
_cell.length_c   1.000
_cell.angle_alpha   90.00
_cell.angle_beta   90.00
_cell.angle_gamma   90.00
#
_symmetry.space_group_name_H-M   'P 1'
#
loop_
_entity.id
_entity.type
_entity.pdbx_description
1 polymer ?
#
loop_
_entity_poly.entity_id
_entity_poly.type
_entity_poly.pdbx_seq_one_letter_code
_entity_poly.pdbx_strand_id
1 'polypeptide(L)'
;MFLKVGPSYSAASPHLNPPGSLPPPSPSHLSVSFPSLSRRSHRKRRFARGNRFVRNGREVALSPIYHVNGRGIVLIEESVSRSPSYRRRHSPSPVSRRYSRRSRRDRSPYSYSHSRRKSRSISPRRRKSRSPTPRRRKSRSPSPKRHKRQKSRSITRSPIEKSRSPSLSLVERKNEAEKLRKEEEEKKRRQREAELKLLEEETARRVEEAIRKKVEESLNSEEVKLEIQRRIEEGRKKLLDDVAAQLEKEKEAALTEARQKEEQARKEREELDKMLEENRRRVEESQRREALEQQQKEEERYRELERLQRQKEEAMRRKKMEEEEERAKQMRLLGNLQPTGNLHNKRPHSTGKSELLVGSMKNLLNFSRTAAVCCRSHNVDPLCRSLSTQSTAVAGSPQSTPPPPPEKTHFGGLKDEDRIFTNLYGLHDPLLKGAMKRGDWYRTKDLVLKGSDWIVNEMKRSGLRGRGGAGFPSGLKWSFMPKVSDGRPSYLVVNADESEPGTCKDREIMRHDPHKLLEGCLIAGVGMRATAAYIYIRGEYNACGSGYDFDVHIHYGAGAYICGEETALLESLEGKQGKPRLKPPFPANAGLYGCPTTVTNVETVAVSPTILRRGPEWFASFGRKNNSGTKLFCVSGHVNKPCTVEEEMSIPLKELIERHCGGVRGGWDNLLAVIPGGSSVPLLPKHICDDVLMDYDALKAVQSGLGTAAVIVMDKSTDVVDAIARLSYFYKHESCGQCTPCREGTGWLWMIMERLKVGNAKLEEIDMLQEVTKQIEGHTICALGDAAAWPVQGLIRHFRPELERRIRERAERELLEAAASA
;
A
#
# COMPACT_ATOMS: atom_id res chain seq x y z
N MET A 1 -22.64 68.62 27.92
CA MET A 1 -23.21 69.28 26.72
C MET A 1 -23.44 68.18 25.67
N PHE A 2 -24.57 68.07 24.95
CA PHE A 2 -25.84 68.80 25.03
C PHE A 2 -26.99 68.03 24.30
N LEU A 3 -27.99 67.48 25.04
CA LEU A 3 -29.37 67.12 24.60
C LEU A 3 -29.53 66.07 23.45
N LYS A 4 -30.67 65.42 23.11
CA LYS A 4 -32.08 65.15 23.61
C LYS A 4 -32.63 63.99 22.72
N VAL A 5 -33.61 63.11 22.97
CA VAL A 5 -34.61 62.71 24.02
C VAL A 5 -34.57 61.13 24.04
N GLY A 6 -35.33 60.23 24.70
CA GLY A 6 -36.56 60.20 25.53
C GLY A 6 -37.88 60.00 24.72
N PRO A 7 -39.00 59.46 25.28
CA PRO A 7 -39.21 59.00 26.67
C PRO A 7 -40.06 57.70 26.90
N SER A 8 -40.03 57.18 28.16
CA SER A 8 -41.14 56.49 28.91
C SER A 8 -41.71 55.14 28.42
N TYR A 9 -42.25 54.22 29.24
CA TYR A 9 -42.52 54.07 30.70
C TYR A 9 -41.91 52.71 31.19
N SER A 10 -41.54 52.38 32.44
CA SER A 10 -42.11 52.54 33.81
C SER A 10 -43.39 51.70 34.08
N ALA A 11 -43.61 51.03 35.24
CA ALA A 11 -42.76 50.74 36.40
C ALA A 11 -43.41 49.64 37.30
N ALA A 12 -42.80 49.37 38.47
CA ALA A 12 -43.35 48.75 39.70
C ALA A 12 -43.20 47.21 39.95
N SER A 13 -42.78 46.92 41.18
CA SER A 13 -42.59 45.60 41.84
C SER A 13 -43.69 45.42 42.95
N PRO A 14 -43.60 44.63 44.07
CA PRO A 14 -42.47 43.95 44.72
C PRO A 14 -42.71 42.50 45.28
N HIS A 15 -41.67 42.01 45.97
CA HIS A 15 -41.48 40.71 46.65
C HIS A 15 -42.48 40.31 47.75
N LEU A 16 -42.44 39.01 48.14
CA LEU A 16 -42.32 38.55 49.55
C LEU A 16 -41.79 37.09 49.65
N ASN A 17 -41.25 36.71 50.82
CA ASN A 17 -40.57 35.44 51.21
C ASN A 17 -40.41 35.44 52.77
N PRO A 18 -40.00 34.35 53.48
CA PRO A 18 -40.23 32.89 53.38
C PRO A 18 -40.80 32.37 54.76
N PRO A 19 -40.25 31.36 55.50
CA PRO A 19 -40.11 29.89 55.30
C PRO A 19 -40.95 29.02 56.30
N GLY A 20 -40.93 27.66 56.19
CA GLY A 20 -41.53 26.71 57.18
C GLY A 20 -41.33 25.21 56.87
N SER A 21 -41.55 24.26 57.83
CA SER A 21 -41.10 22.84 57.70
C SER A 21 -41.85 21.73 58.50
N LEU A 22 -42.23 20.61 57.83
CA LEU A 22 -42.38 19.18 58.28
C LEU A 22 -43.32 18.81 59.48
N PRO A 23 -43.67 17.52 59.81
CA PRO A 23 -43.82 16.21 59.09
C PRO A 23 -45.21 15.52 59.42
N PRO A 24 -45.43 14.19 59.73
CA PRO A 24 -44.98 12.88 59.17
C PRO A 24 -46.04 11.90 58.49
N PRO A 25 -46.76 10.88 59.08
CA PRO A 25 -46.89 9.53 58.41
C PRO A 25 -48.17 8.63 58.54
N SER A 26 -48.23 7.55 57.71
CA SER A 26 -48.82 6.17 57.96
C SER A 26 -50.35 5.92 57.99
N PRO A 27 -50.89 4.66 57.93
CA PRO A 27 -50.27 3.30 57.82
C PRO A 27 -50.70 2.54 56.50
N SER A 28 -50.53 1.22 56.22
CA SER A 28 -50.26 0.00 57.01
C SER A 28 -49.69 -1.22 56.22
N HIS A 29 -48.83 -2.06 56.84
CA HIS A 29 -48.77 -3.57 56.89
C HIS A 29 -49.15 -4.46 55.66
N LEU A 30 -48.58 -5.64 55.30
CA LEU A 30 -47.59 -6.67 55.79
C LEU A 30 -47.31 -7.66 54.57
N SER A 31 -46.42 -8.68 54.49
CA SER A 31 -45.30 -9.23 55.28
C SER A 31 -44.46 -10.34 54.57
N VAL A 32 -43.11 -10.26 54.65
CA VAL A 32 -42.15 -11.32 55.11
C VAL A 32 -41.87 -12.64 54.32
N SER A 33 -40.54 -12.97 54.28
CA SER A 33 -39.80 -14.27 54.21
C SER A 33 -39.40 -15.00 52.91
N PHE A 34 -38.15 -15.51 52.97
CA PHE A 34 -37.44 -16.52 52.15
C PHE A 34 -37.57 -17.91 52.82
N PRO A 35 -37.41 -19.07 52.12
CA PRO A 35 -36.06 -19.66 51.95
C PRO A 35 -35.85 -20.46 50.64
N SER A 36 -34.66 -21.07 50.51
CA SER A 36 -34.20 -21.89 49.38
C SER A 36 -34.25 -23.40 49.69
N LEU A 37 -34.17 -24.28 48.65
CA LEU A 37 -33.25 -25.45 48.60
C LEU A 37 -33.44 -26.41 47.38
N SER A 38 -32.46 -26.38 46.47
CA SER A 38 -31.73 -27.57 45.93
C SER A 38 -32.34 -28.62 44.95
N ARG A 39 -31.43 -29.15 44.10
CA ARG A 39 -31.30 -30.53 43.55
C ARG A 39 -32.23 -31.06 42.43
N ARG A 40 -31.57 -31.37 41.28
CA ARG A 40 -31.68 -32.61 40.44
C ARG A 40 -33.01 -32.83 39.65
N SER A 41 -33.05 -33.51 38.48
CA SER A 41 -32.02 -34.08 37.58
C SER A 41 -32.56 -34.40 36.16
N HIS A 42 -31.65 -34.83 35.27
CA HIS A 42 -31.81 -35.56 33.99
C HIS A 42 -33.20 -36.07 33.49
N ARG A 43 -33.56 -35.72 32.23
CA ARG A 43 -33.72 -36.59 31.01
C ARG A 43 -34.49 -35.84 29.90
N LYS A 44 -34.01 -35.75 28.65
CA LYS A 44 -34.10 -36.73 27.52
C LYS A 44 -35.53 -37.18 27.11
N ARG A 45 -36.13 -36.46 26.13
CA ARG A 45 -36.87 -36.91 24.90
C ARG A 45 -37.50 -35.63 24.27
N ARG A 46 -37.50 -35.29 22.96
CA ARG A 46 -37.43 -35.95 21.63
C ARG A 46 -38.82 -36.31 21.05
N PHE A 47 -39.12 -35.78 19.84
CA PHE A 47 -40.32 -35.99 18.99
C PHE A 47 -41.66 -35.38 19.48
N ALA A 48 -42.63 -34.96 18.64
CA ALA A 48 -42.65 -34.66 17.19
C ALA A 48 -43.94 -33.90 16.76
N ARG A 49 -43.92 -33.27 15.56
CA ARG A 49 -45.07 -32.72 14.77
C ARG A 49 -45.81 -31.52 15.44
N GLY A 50 -46.48 -30.63 14.70
CA GLY A 50 -46.54 -30.41 13.25
C GLY A 50 -47.80 -29.64 12.81
N ASN A 51 -47.75 -28.93 11.66
CA ASN A 51 -48.81 -28.07 11.05
C ASN A 51 -49.19 -26.77 11.82
N ARG A 52 -49.76 -25.71 11.21
CA ARG A 52 -49.74 -25.18 9.80
C ARG A 52 -50.59 -23.89 9.74
N PHE A 53 -50.07 -22.78 9.20
CA PHE A 53 -50.81 -21.66 8.54
C PHE A 53 -49.75 -20.83 7.77
N VAL A 54 -49.64 -20.92 6.44
CA VAL A 54 -50.43 -20.23 5.38
C VAL A 54 -50.25 -18.71 5.39
N ARG A 55 -49.74 -18.15 4.28
CA ARG A 55 -49.75 -16.73 3.96
C ARG A 55 -49.81 -16.52 2.44
N ASN A 56 -50.71 -15.65 1.98
CA ASN A 56 -50.83 -15.27 0.56
C ASN A 56 -49.63 -14.37 0.15
N GLY A 57 -49.23 -14.25 -1.12
CA GLY A 57 -49.81 -14.83 -2.34
C GLY A 57 -50.21 -13.76 -3.36
N ARG A 58 -49.25 -13.29 -4.17
CA ARG A 58 -49.44 -12.55 -5.44
C ARG A 58 -48.10 -12.47 -6.20
N GLU A 59 -48.03 -13.12 -7.35
CA GLU A 59 -46.94 -13.00 -8.32
C GLU A 59 -47.32 -11.99 -9.41
N VAL A 60 -46.35 -11.42 -10.11
CA VAL A 60 -46.55 -10.63 -11.33
C VAL A 60 -45.53 -11.10 -12.38
N ALA A 61 -46.00 -11.25 -13.62
CA ALA A 61 -45.35 -12.04 -14.65
C ALA A 61 -44.04 -11.45 -15.21
N LEU A 62 -43.20 -12.34 -15.75
CA LEU A 62 -42.26 -12.03 -16.83
C LEU A 62 -42.69 -12.82 -18.08
N SER A 63 -42.60 -12.19 -19.25
CA SER A 63 -42.92 -12.82 -20.54
C SER A 63 -41.77 -12.57 -21.54
N PRO A 64 -41.31 -13.60 -22.29
CA PRO A 64 -40.15 -13.45 -23.18
C PRO A 64 -40.56 -13.06 -24.60
N ILE A 65 -39.84 -12.11 -25.22
CA ILE A 65 -39.88 -11.86 -26.67
C ILE A 65 -38.45 -11.74 -27.22
N TYR A 66 -38.29 -12.31 -28.41
CA TYR A 66 -37.05 -12.59 -29.15
C TYR A 66 -36.17 -11.39 -29.51
N HIS A 67 -34.88 -11.67 -29.72
CA HIS A 67 -34.25 -11.31 -30.99
C HIS A 67 -33.17 -12.31 -31.42
N VAL A 68 -32.99 -12.47 -32.74
CA VAL A 68 -32.01 -13.38 -33.37
C VAL A 68 -31.16 -12.59 -34.38
N ASN A 69 -29.96 -13.11 -34.68
CA ASN A 69 -28.90 -12.70 -35.62
C ASN A 69 -27.68 -12.03 -34.96
N GLY A 70 -26.45 -12.55 -35.06
CA GLY A 70 -26.04 -13.90 -35.50
C GLY A 70 -24.68 -13.97 -36.21
N ARG A 71 -23.67 -14.50 -35.52
CA ARG A 71 -22.50 -15.25 -36.04
C ARG A 71 -21.77 -15.89 -34.85
N GLY A 72 -21.40 -17.16 -35.00
CA GLY A 72 -21.18 -18.06 -33.85
C GLY A 72 -19.83 -17.96 -33.14
N ILE A 73 -19.81 -18.45 -31.90
CA ILE A 73 -18.63 -18.81 -31.11
C ILE A 73 -18.80 -20.29 -30.69
N VAL A 74 -17.67 -20.99 -30.53
CA VAL A 74 -17.62 -22.44 -30.21
C VAL A 74 -17.95 -22.69 -28.73
N LEU A 75 -18.67 -23.78 -28.46
CA LEU A 75 -18.98 -24.24 -27.10
C LEU A 75 -17.76 -24.90 -26.44
N ILE A 76 -17.53 -24.58 -25.17
CA ILE A 76 -16.74 -25.37 -24.20
C ILE A 76 -17.60 -25.51 -22.95
N GLU A 77 -17.57 -26.69 -22.31
CA GLU A 77 -18.57 -27.10 -21.32
C GLU A 77 -18.36 -26.48 -19.93
N GLU A 78 -19.42 -25.91 -19.34
CA GLU A 78 -19.43 -25.51 -17.93
C GLU A 78 -19.67 -26.72 -17.01
N SER A 79 -18.68 -27.07 -16.20
CA SER A 79 -18.80 -28.14 -15.19
C SER A 79 -19.28 -27.58 -13.84
N VAL A 80 -20.59 -27.65 -13.60
CA VAL A 80 -21.23 -27.18 -12.36
C VAL A 80 -20.80 -28.02 -11.15
N SER A 81 -19.86 -27.51 -10.36
CA SER A 81 -19.40 -28.13 -9.12
C SER A 81 -20.21 -27.65 -7.89
N ARG A 82 -20.56 -28.58 -6.99
CA ARG A 82 -21.47 -28.32 -5.86
C ARG A 82 -20.72 -27.84 -4.62
N SER A 83 -21.25 -26.81 -3.95
CA SER A 83 -20.72 -26.27 -2.70
C SER A 83 -20.90 -27.24 -1.51
N PRO A 84 -19.85 -27.55 -0.72
CA PRO A 84 -19.99 -28.29 0.54
C PRO A 84 -20.55 -27.43 1.68
N SER A 85 -21.45 -28.00 2.48
CA SER A 85 -22.13 -27.30 3.60
C SER A 85 -21.26 -27.16 4.86
N TYR A 86 -21.33 -25.99 5.50
CA TYR A 86 -20.69 -25.67 6.78
C TYR A 86 -21.04 -26.66 7.91
N ARG A 87 -20.07 -27.07 8.74
CA ARG A 87 -20.32 -27.88 9.96
C ARG A 87 -19.45 -27.38 11.13
N ARG A 88 -20.10 -26.89 12.19
CA ARG A 88 -19.42 -26.46 13.43
C ARG A 88 -18.76 -27.66 14.13
N ARG A 89 -17.58 -27.44 14.72
CA ARG A 89 -17.01 -28.21 15.84
C ARG A 89 -16.47 -27.24 16.91
N HIS A 90 -16.12 -27.76 18.08
CA HIS A 90 -15.65 -27.00 19.24
C HIS A 90 -14.44 -27.69 19.88
N SER A 91 -13.68 -26.92 20.66
CA SER A 91 -12.66 -27.36 21.64
C SER A 91 -11.36 -27.96 21.09
N PRO A 92 -10.24 -27.97 21.85
CA PRO A 92 -9.90 -27.21 23.06
C PRO A 92 -8.56 -26.42 22.91
N SER A 93 -7.91 -26.07 24.02
CA SER A 93 -6.57 -25.44 24.15
C SER A 93 -5.89 -25.98 25.43
N PRO A 94 -4.59 -25.73 25.69
CA PRO A 94 -3.44 -25.59 24.78
C PRO A 94 -2.15 -26.32 25.26
N VAL A 95 -1.31 -26.91 24.38
CA VAL A 95 0.08 -27.32 24.74
C VAL A 95 1.11 -27.12 23.60
N SER A 96 2.02 -26.16 23.81
CA SER A 96 3.44 -26.05 23.41
C SER A 96 3.99 -26.33 21.98
N ARG A 97 4.89 -25.40 21.57
CA ARG A 97 6.18 -25.56 20.81
C ARG A 97 6.23 -25.63 19.26
N ARG A 98 6.94 -24.60 18.74
CA ARG A 98 7.98 -24.58 17.67
C ARG A 98 7.62 -24.70 16.17
N TYR A 99 7.48 -23.51 15.56
CA TYR A 99 8.32 -22.97 14.46
C TYR A 99 8.37 -23.58 13.04
N SER A 100 8.25 -22.65 12.07
CA SER A 100 8.91 -22.60 10.74
C SER A 100 8.28 -23.32 9.53
N ARG A 101 7.80 -22.51 8.58
CA ARG A 101 7.57 -22.87 7.16
C ARG A 101 8.75 -22.39 6.30
N ARG A 102 9.09 -23.10 5.21
CA ARG A 102 9.33 -22.42 3.92
C ARG A 102 9.30 -23.35 2.70
N SER A 103 8.91 -22.77 1.56
CA SER A 103 8.98 -23.34 0.22
C SER A 103 10.24 -22.85 -0.52
N ARG A 104 10.62 -23.56 -1.59
CA ARG A 104 11.50 -23.07 -2.68
C ARG A 104 10.72 -22.04 -3.55
N ARG A 105 11.30 -21.20 -4.44
CA ARG A 105 12.43 -21.36 -5.41
C ARG A 105 12.17 -22.46 -6.45
N ASP A 106 12.82 -22.54 -7.61
CA ASP A 106 13.84 -21.71 -8.29
C ASP A 106 13.19 -21.18 -9.63
N ARG A 107 13.76 -21.02 -10.84
CA ARG A 107 15.12 -21.12 -11.44
C ARG A 107 15.23 -20.18 -12.66
N SER A 108 16.44 -19.78 -13.01
CA SER A 108 16.86 -19.43 -14.39
C SER A 108 18.33 -19.93 -14.59
N PRO A 109 18.91 -19.93 -15.81
CA PRO A 109 19.80 -21.01 -16.26
C PRO A 109 21.29 -20.62 -16.36
N TYR A 110 22.17 -21.56 -16.76
CA TYR A 110 23.38 -21.35 -17.61
C TYR A 110 24.01 -22.71 -18.03
N SER A 111 25.19 -22.73 -18.66
CA SER A 111 25.49 -23.54 -19.87
C SER A 111 26.89 -24.21 -19.97
N TYR A 112 27.25 -24.72 -21.16
CA TYR A 112 28.62 -25.10 -21.64
C TYR A 112 29.17 -26.46 -21.07
N SER A 113 30.13 -27.20 -21.67
CA SER A 113 31.07 -26.98 -22.80
C SER A 113 31.40 -28.28 -23.61
N HIS A 114 32.12 -28.15 -24.74
CA HIS A 114 32.64 -29.22 -25.62
C HIS A 114 33.94 -29.92 -25.15
N SER A 115 34.22 -31.14 -25.65
CA SER A 115 35.59 -31.56 -26.03
C SER A 115 35.62 -32.63 -27.17
N ARG A 116 36.83 -33.04 -27.64
CA ARG A 116 37.15 -33.75 -28.92
C ARG A 116 37.18 -35.31 -28.76
N ARG A 117 37.43 -36.22 -29.75
CA ARG A 117 38.26 -36.19 -31.00
C ARG A 117 38.10 -37.45 -31.92
N LYS A 118 38.22 -37.29 -33.25
CA LYS A 118 38.75 -38.23 -34.32
C LYS A 118 38.09 -39.60 -34.68
N SER A 119 37.30 -39.61 -35.78
CA SER A 119 37.50 -40.31 -37.08
C SER A 119 37.96 -41.79 -37.24
N ARG A 120 37.17 -42.60 -37.97
CA ARG A 120 37.55 -43.26 -39.28
C ARG A 120 36.35 -43.95 -39.97
N SER A 121 36.53 -44.40 -41.21
CA SER A 121 35.48 -44.92 -42.14
C SER A 121 35.85 -46.27 -42.77
N ILE A 122 34.86 -47.12 -43.15
CA ILE A 122 34.89 -48.13 -44.25
C ILE A 122 33.52 -48.81 -44.38
N SER A 123 33.21 -49.45 -45.52
CA SER A 123 32.01 -50.30 -45.73
C SER A 123 32.31 -51.49 -46.66
N PRO A 124 31.61 -52.63 -46.50
CA PRO A 124 31.27 -53.48 -47.64
C PRO A 124 29.79 -53.97 -47.64
N ARG A 125 29.40 -54.74 -48.67
CA ARG A 125 28.02 -55.21 -48.99
C ARG A 125 27.90 -56.75 -48.99
N ARG A 126 26.64 -57.24 -49.08
CA ARG A 126 26.13 -58.59 -49.48
C ARG A 126 25.99 -59.67 -48.37
N ARG A 127 25.14 -60.71 -48.49
CA ARG A 127 23.77 -60.91 -49.09
C ARG A 127 23.31 -62.38 -48.84
N LYS A 128 21.99 -62.67 -48.97
CA LYS A 128 21.26 -63.98 -49.02
C LYS A 128 20.51 -64.38 -47.73
N SER A 129 19.49 -65.26 -47.72
CA SER A 129 18.18 -65.31 -48.46
C SER A 129 17.52 -66.70 -48.36
N ARG A 130 16.19 -66.81 -48.11
CA ARG A 130 15.35 -68.00 -48.44
C ARG A 130 13.85 -67.65 -48.58
N SER A 131 13.06 -68.57 -49.18
CA SER A 131 11.63 -68.48 -49.58
C SER A 131 11.09 -69.93 -49.77
N PRO A 132 9.87 -70.29 -50.27
CA PRO A 132 8.75 -69.47 -50.82
C PRO A 132 7.26 -69.93 -50.54
N THR A 133 6.28 -69.07 -50.92
CA THR A 133 4.90 -69.26 -51.52
C THR A 133 4.12 -70.62 -51.47
N PRO A 134 2.74 -70.71 -51.50
CA PRO A 134 1.89 -70.05 -52.55
C PRO A 134 0.33 -69.81 -52.39
N ARG A 135 -0.18 -68.75 -53.08
CA ARG A 135 -1.55 -68.55 -53.69
C ARG A 135 -2.77 -68.46 -52.70
N ARG A 136 -4.02 -68.01 -53.03
CA ARG A 136 -4.73 -67.68 -54.31
C ARG A 136 -5.99 -66.74 -54.14
N ARG A 137 -6.11 -65.63 -54.92
CA ARG A 137 -7.38 -64.89 -55.30
C ARG A 137 -8.25 -64.30 -54.13
N LYS A 138 -9.27 -63.44 -54.31
CA LYS A 138 -9.99 -62.82 -55.46
C LYS A 138 -10.51 -61.40 -55.09
N SER A 139 -10.96 -60.58 -56.04
CA SER A 139 -11.43 -59.18 -55.83
C SER A 139 -12.90 -58.92 -56.24
N ARG A 140 -13.51 -57.84 -55.74
CA ARG A 140 -14.75 -57.19 -56.22
C ARG A 140 -14.82 -55.70 -55.81
N SER A 141 -15.78 -54.95 -56.35
CA SER A 141 -15.81 -53.47 -56.49
C SER A 141 -17.23 -52.92 -56.21
N PRO A 142 -17.60 -51.63 -56.48
CA PRO A 142 -16.86 -50.35 -56.50
C PRO A 142 -17.58 -49.17 -55.78
N SER A 143 -16.94 -48.00 -55.67
CA SER A 143 -17.60 -46.73 -55.27
C SER A 143 -18.32 -46.02 -56.44
N PRO A 144 -19.35 -45.17 -56.22
CA PRO A 144 -20.14 -44.56 -57.30
C PRO A 144 -19.51 -43.32 -57.95
N LYS A 145 -19.72 -43.13 -59.26
CA LYS A 145 -19.43 -41.88 -59.99
C LYS A 145 -20.71 -41.09 -60.27
N ARG A 146 -20.67 -39.76 -60.14
CA ARG A 146 -21.75 -38.84 -60.56
C ARG A 146 -21.32 -38.06 -61.80
N HIS A 147 -21.79 -38.43 -62.99
CA HIS A 147 -21.47 -37.72 -64.23
C HIS A 147 -22.31 -36.45 -64.42
N LYS A 148 -21.65 -35.33 -64.73
CA LYS A 148 -22.30 -34.21 -65.46
C LYS A 148 -22.47 -34.61 -66.92
N ARG A 149 -23.58 -34.20 -67.56
CA ARG A 149 -23.78 -34.27 -69.01
C ARG A 149 -24.54 -33.04 -69.48
N GLN A 150 -23.88 -32.16 -70.24
CA GLN A 150 -24.55 -31.13 -71.03
C GLN A 150 -24.87 -31.69 -72.43
N LYS A 151 -25.97 -31.23 -73.03
CA LYS A 151 -25.98 -30.91 -74.47
C LYS A 151 -27.02 -29.80 -74.73
N SER A 152 -26.78 -29.04 -75.78
CA SER A 152 -27.47 -27.80 -76.12
C SER A 152 -28.69 -28.02 -77.03
N ARG A 153 -29.54 -26.99 -77.15
CA ARG A 153 -30.28 -26.71 -78.38
C ARG A 153 -30.50 -25.20 -78.55
N SER A 154 -30.73 -24.78 -79.78
CA SER A 154 -30.63 -23.39 -80.26
C SER A 154 -31.99 -22.79 -80.66
N ILE A 155 -31.99 -21.47 -80.86
CA ILE A 155 -33.14 -20.66 -81.30
C ILE A 155 -33.40 -20.87 -82.81
N THR A 156 -34.67 -20.97 -83.23
CA THR A 156 -35.29 -20.22 -84.37
C THR A 156 -36.72 -20.69 -84.71
N ARG A 157 -37.61 -19.73 -85.05
CA ARG A 157 -38.86 -19.86 -85.83
C ARG A 157 -39.99 -20.75 -85.23
N SER A 158 -41.29 -20.43 -85.33
CA SER A 158 -42.03 -19.25 -85.87
C SER A 158 -43.35 -19.08 -85.08
N PRO A 159 -44.02 -17.90 -85.12
CA PRO A 159 -45.32 -17.69 -84.46
C PRO A 159 -46.49 -18.24 -85.29
N ILE A 160 -47.51 -18.78 -84.62
CA ILE A 160 -48.84 -19.07 -85.18
C ILE A 160 -49.89 -18.67 -84.12
N GLU A 161 -50.92 -17.94 -84.52
CA GLU A 161 -52.05 -17.52 -83.67
C GLU A 161 -53.20 -18.54 -83.64
N LYS A 162 -54.24 -18.22 -82.85
CA LYS A 162 -55.60 -18.81 -82.81
C LYS A 162 -55.67 -20.14 -82.03
N SER A 163 -56.70 -20.40 -81.23
CA SER A 163 -57.90 -19.60 -80.89
C SER A 163 -58.40 -19.90 -79.47
N ARG A 164 -59.32 -19.07 -78.94
CA ARG A 164 -60.03 -19.34 -77.68
C ARG A 164 -61.13 -20.38 -77.89
N SER A 165 -61.22 -21.37 -77.01
CA SER A 165 -62.43 -22.16 -76.75
C SER A 165 -62.48 -22.60 -75.27
N PRO A 166 -63.65 -22.62 -74.58
CA PRO A 166 -63.68 -22.59 -73.11
C PRO A 166 -64.24 -23.87 -72.47
N SER A 167 -63.39 -24.75 -71.91
CA SER A 167 -63.86 -25.98 -71.24
C SER A 167 -62.87 -26.63 -70.24
N LEU A 168 -62.32 -25.87 -69.27
CA LEU A 168 -61.41 -26.43 -68.24
C LEU A 168 -61.72 -26.09 -66.76
N SER A 169 -62.76 -25.30 -66.49
CA SER A 169 -63.10 -24.79 -65.14
C SER A 169 -63.56 -25.83 -64.08
N LEU A 170 -63.57 -27.12 -64.43
CA LEU A 170 -63.94 -28.24 -63.55
C LEU A 170 -62.75 -29.08 -63.06
N VAL A 171 -61.60 -29.02 -63.73
CA VAL A 171 -60.42 -29.85 -63.37
C VAL A 171 -59.61 -29.17 -62.27
N GLU A 172 -59.36 -27.87 -62.40
CA GLU A 172 -58.52 -27.10 -61.48
C GLU A 172 -59.08 -27.09 -60.05
N ARG A 173 -60.38 -26.81 -59.90
CA ARG A 173 -61.10 -26.85 -58.61
C ARG A 173 -61.06 -28.23 -57.94
N LYS A 174 -60.96 -29.32 -58.70
CA LYS A 174 -60.88 -30.68 -58.16
C LYS A 174 -59.49 -30.94 -57.56
N ASN A 175 -58.44 -30.48 -58.23
CA ASN A 175 -57.06 -30.62 -57.78
C ASN A 175 -56.76 -29.79 -56.51
N GLU A 176 -57.32 -28.59 -56.39
CA GLU A 176 -57.18 -27.78 -55.16
C GLU A 176 -57.88 -28.42 -53.95
N ALA A 177 -59.10 -28.93 -54.14
CA ALA A 177 -59.83 -29.63 -53.08
C ALA A 177 -59.12 -30.92 -52.62
N GLU A 178 -58.49 -31.66 -53.54
CA GLU A 178 -57.67 -32.83 -53.20
C GLU A 178 -56.37 -32.45 -52.47
N LYS A 179 -55.73 -31.33 -52.86
CA LYS A 179 -54.54 -30.81 -52.19
C LYS A 179 -54.83 -30.39 -50.74
N LEU A 180 -55.90 -29.64 -50.52
CA LEU A 180 -56.34 -29.21 -49.18
C LEU A 180 -56.64 -30.39 -48.26
N ARG A 181 -57.28 -31.45 -48.78
CA ARG A 181 -57.52 -32.69 -48.02
C ARG A 181 -56.21 -33.37 -47.61
N LYS A 182 -55.23 -33.45 -48.51
CA LYS A 182 -53.90 -34.04 -48.20
C LYS A 182 -53.12 -33.21 -47.18
N GLU A 183 -53.20 -31.88 -47.25
CA GLU A 183 -52.57 -30.99 -46.25
C GLU A 183 -53.24 -31.12 -44.87
N GLU A 184 -54.56 -31.25 -44.80
CA GLU A 184 -55.28 -31.49 -43.55
C GLU A 184 -54.99 -32.88 -42.95
N GLU A 185 -54.91 -33.91 -43.79
CA GLU A 185 -54.57 -35.27 -43.40
C GLU A 185 -53.10 -35.40 -42.93
N GLU A 186 -52.17 -34.72 -43.59
CA GLU A 186 -50.78 -34.65 -43.10
C GLU A 186 -50.68 -33.87 -41.78
N LYS A 187 -51.44 -32.78 -41.61
CA LYS A 187 -51.52 -32.04 -40.33
C LYS A 187 -52.04 -32.93 -39.20
N LYS A 188 -53.07 -33.73 -39.44
CA LYS A 188 -53.58 -34.75 -38.49
C LYS A 188 -52.55 -35.84 -38.20
N ARG A 189 -51.78 -36.29 -39.19
CA ARG A 189 -50.66 -37.24 -38.98
C ARG A 189 -49.57 -36.63 -38.09
N ARG A 190 -49.15 -35.39 -38.35
CA ARG A 190 -48.14 -34.67 -37.55
C ARG A 190 -48.61 -34.43 -36.11
N GLN A 191 -49.90 -34.17 -35.87
CA GLN A 191 -50.44 -34.08 -34.50
C GLN A 191 -50.33 -35.42 -33.76
N ARG A 192 -50.77 -36.53 -34.37
CA ARG A 192 -50.66 -37.87 -33.76
C ARG A 192 -49.21 -38.27 -33.50
N GLU A 193 -48.28 -37.90 -34.38
CA GLU A 193 -46.85 -38.18 -34.20
C GLU A 193 -46.24 -37.38 -33.01
N ALA A 194 -46.68 -36.13 -32.81
CA ALA A 194 -46.27 -35.32 -31.66
C ALA A 194 -46.88 -35.81 -30.34
N GLU A 195 -48.15 -36.24 -30.37
CA GLU A 195 -48.87 -36.82 -29.24
C GLU A 195 -48.25 -38.16 -28.79
N LEU A 196 -47.85 -39.00 -29.75
CA LEU A 196 -47.12 -40.24 -29.46
C LEU A 196 -45.75 -39.96 -28.79
N LYS A 197 -45.00 -38.97 -29.30
CA LYS A 197 -43.70 -38.58 -28.71
C LYS A 197 -43.82 -38.05 -27.29
N LEU A 198 -44.86 -37.28 -26.98
CA LEU A 198 -45.16 -36.85 -25.60
C LEU A 198 -45.41 -38.06 -24.68
N LEU A 199 -46.09 -39.10 -25.18
CA LEU A 199 -46.32 -40.33 -24.43
C LEU A 199 -45.03 -41.16 -24.23
N GLU A 200 -44.16 -41.20 -25.24
CA GLU A 200 -42.84 -41.83 -25.15
C GLU A 200 -41.92 -41.10 -24.15
N GLU A 201 -41.90 -39.75 -24.19
CA GLU A 201 -41.16 -38.93 -23.22
C GLU A 201 -41.69 -39.09 -21.79
N GLU A 202 -43.01 -39.11 -21.58
CA GLU A 202 -43.58 -39.31 -20.25
C GLU A 202 -43.33 -40.74 -19.70
N THR A 203 -43.44 -41.76 -20.55
CA THR A 203 -43.16 -43.15 -20.12
C THR A 203 -41.68 -43.38 -19.85
N ALA A 204 -40.77 -42.81 -20.64
CA ALA A 204 -39.34 -42.81 -20.36
C ALA A 204 -39.02 -42.14 -19.01
N ARG A 205 -39.62 -40.98 -18.74
CA ARG A 205 -39.45 -40.23 -17.47
C ARG A 205 -39.94 -41.02 -16.26
N ARG A 206 -41.09 -41.71 -16.37
CA ARG A 206 -41.62 -42.59 -15.31
C ARG A 206 -40.71 -43.80 -15.05
N VAL A 207 -40.10 -44.37 -16.09
CA VAL A 207 -39.11 -45.46 -15.95
C VAL A 207 -37.83 -44.96 -15.28
N GLU A 208 -37.31 -43.80 -15.67
CA GLU A 208 -36.13 -43.18 -15.05
C GLU A 208 -36.36 -42.88 -13.55
N GLU A 209 -37.53 -42.34 -13.20
CA GLU A 209 -37.92 -42.09 -11.80
C GLU A 209 -38.04 -43.39 -10.99
N ALA A 210 -38.62 -44.45 -11.57
CA ALA A 210 -38.71 -45.76 -10.93
C ALA A 210 -37.34 -46.44 -10.72
N ILE A 211 -36.42 -46.31 -11.68
CA ILE A 211 -35.03 -46.77 -11.55
C ILE A 211 -34.32 -45.98 -10.45
N ARG A 212 -34.41 -44.64 -10.49
CA ARG A 212 -33.82 -43.76 -9.48
C ARG A 212 -34.29 -44.10 -8.07
N LYS A 213 -35.60 -44.32 -7.89
CA LYS A 213 -36.16 -44.72 -6.59
C LYS A 213 -35.61 -46.05 -6.09
N LYS A 214 -35.54 -47.09 -6.95
CA LYS A 214 -34.93 -48.39 -6.59
C LYS A 214 -33.44 -48.26 -6.24
N VAL A 215 -32.69 -47.40 -6.94
CA VAL A 215 -31.29 -47.12 -6.62
C VAL A 215 -31.17 -46.39 -5.27
N GLU A 216 -32.04 -45.42 -4.99
CA GLU A 216 -32.06 -44.68 -3.73
C GLU A 216 -32.51 -45.53 -2.53
N GLU A 217 -33.41 -46.49 -2.73
CA GLU A 217 -33.75 -47.54 -1.76
C GLU A 217 -32.57 -48.51 -1.54
N SER A 218 -31.88 -48.94 -2.60
CA SER A 218 -30.72 -49.86 -2.51
C SER A 218 -29.52 -49.22 -1.80
N LEU A 219 -29.20 -47.97 -2.13
CA LEU A 219 -28.14 -47.18 -1.48
C LEU A 219 -28.47 -46.81 -0.02
N ASN A 220 -29.71 -47.02 0.41
CA ASN A 220 -30.11 -46.83 1.79
C ASN A 220 -29.88 -48.04 2.70
N SER A 221 -29.44 -49.20 2.17
CA SER A 221 -28.95 -50.29 3.00
C SER A 221 -27.72 -49.88 3.83
N GLU A 222 -27.75 -50.13 5.14
CA GLU A 222 -26.65 -49.78 6.05
C GLU A 222 -25.38 -50.58 5.79
N GLU A 223 -25.49 -51.82 5.29
CA GLU A 223 -24.34 -52.64 4.90
C GLU A 223 -23.52 -51.99 3.76
N VAL A 224 -24.23 -51.46 2.75
CA VAL A 224 -23.61 -50.76 1.62
C VAL A 224 -22.96 -49.46 2.06
N LYS A 225 -23.61 -48.70 2.97
CA LYS A 225 -23.04 -47.49 3.57
C LYS A 225 -21.76 -47.77 4.36
N LEU A 226 -21.72 -48.86 5.12
CA LEU A 226 -20.55 -49.26 5.91
C LEU A 226 -19.35 -49.68 5.04
N GLU A 227 -19.56 -50.51 4.01
CA GLU A 227 -18.47 -50.91 3.10
C GLU A 227 -17.94 -49.73 2.27
N ILE A 228 -18.82 -48.79 1.86
CA ILE A 228 -18.40 -47.54 1.21
C ILE A 228 -17.54 -46.70 2.15
N GLN A 229 -17.94 -46.52 3.42
CA GLN A 229 -17.13 -45.79 4.40
C GLN A 229 -15.77 -46.48 4.64
N ARG A 230 -15.74 -47.80 4.80
CA ARG A 230 -14.52 -48.59 5.01
C ARG A 230 -13.52 -48.37 3.87
N ARG A 231 -13.96 -48.47 2.61
CA ARG A 231 -13.11 -48.24 1.43
C ARG A 231 -12.63 -46.79 1.30
N ILE A 232 -13.45 -45.81 1.66
CA ILE A 232 -13.05 -44.39 1.69
C ILE A 232 -11.96 -44.17 2.74
N GLU A 233 -12.08 -44.77 3.92
CA GLU A 233 -11.09 -44.63 5.00
C GLU A 233 -9.76 -45.34 4.64
N GLU A 234 -9.81 -46.54 4.06
CA GLU A 234 -8.63 -47.27 3.54
C GLU A 234 -7.92 -46.49 2.43
N GLY A 235 -8.67 -46.00 1.43
CA GLY A 235 -8.11 -45.20 0.34
C GLY A 235 -7.52 -43.87 0.83
N ARG A 236 -8.17 -43.22 1.80
CA ARG A 236 -7.68 -41.99 2.44
C ARG A 236 -6.41 -42.23 3.24
N LYS A 237 -6.29 -43.35 3.98
CA LYS A 237 -5.07 -43.70 4.70
C LYS A 237 -3.90 -43.87 3.71
N LYS A 238 -4.09 -44.68 2.66
CA LYS A 238 -3.03 -44.90 1.67
C LYS A 238 -2.57 -43.59 1.02
N LEU A 239 -3.50 -42.71 0.65
CA LEU A 239 -3.18 -41.40 0.09
C LEU A 239 -2.36 -40.51 1.05
N LEU A 240 -2.62 -40.59 2.36
CA LEU A 240 -1.84 -39.87 3.38
C LEU A 240 -0.42 -40.45 3.52
N ASP A 241 -0.29 -41.78 3.51
CA ASP A 241 1.00 -42.47 3.59
C ASP A 241 1.87 -42.16 2.34
N ASP A 242 1.30 -42.21 1.13
CA ASP A 242 1.96 -41.86 -0.13
C ASP A 242 2.41 -40.38 -0.16
N VAL A 243 1.56 -39.44 0.30
CA VAL A 243 1.89 -38.01 0.38
C VAL A 243 2.96 -37.72 1.44
N ALA A 244 2.96 -38.42 2.57
CA ALA A 244 4.00 -38.28 3.60
C ALA A 244 5.37 -38.73 3.09
N ALA A 245 5.43 -39.85 2.35
CA ALA A 245 6.66 -40.33 1.73
C ALA A 245 7.23 -39.35 0.69
N GLN A 246 6.36 -38.69 -0.10
CA GLN A 246 6.79 -37.64 -1.04
C GLN A 246 7.33 -36.40 -0.31
N LEU A 247 6.67 -35.96 0.78
CA LEU A 247 7.07 -34.79 1.57
C LEU A 247 8.47 -34.93 2.19
N GLU A 248 8.81 -36.10 2.75
CA GLU A 248 10.16 -36.33 3.30
C GLU A 248 11.23 -36.32 2.20
N LYS A 249 10.96 -36.93 1.03
CA LYS A 249 11.88 -36.91 -0.12
C LYS A 249 12.13 -35.49 -0.65
N GLU A 250 11.10 -34.65 -0.71
CA GLU A 250 11.23 -33.24 -1.11
C GLU A 250 12.01 -32.40 -0.08
N LYS A 251 11.86 -32.73 1.21
CA LYS A 251 12.53 -32.10 2.36
C LYS A 251 14.04 -32.45 2.42
N GLU A 252 14.43 -33.70 2.18
CA GLU A 252 15.85 -34.08 2.03
C GLU A 252 16.51 -33.37 0.85
N ALA A 253 15.81 -33.32 -0.30
CA ALA A 253 16.25 -32.56 -1.45
C ALA A 253 16.36 -31.05 -1.17
N ALA A 254 15.52 -30.49 -0.28
CA ALA A 254 15.57 -29.09 0.11
C ALA A 254 16.77 -28.77 1.02
N LEU A 255 17.08 -29.66 1.97
CA LEU A 255 18.22 -29.51 2.88
C LEU A 255 19.56 -29.53 2.14
N THR A 256 19.69 -30.39 1.13
CA THR A 256 20.91 -30.53 0.32
C THR A 256 21.15 -29.31 -0.58
N GLU A 257 20.13 -28.81 -1.29
CA GLU A 257 20.23 -27.59 -2.10
C GLU A 257 20.50 -26.34 -1.23
N ALA A 258 19.92 -26.27 -0.02
CA ALA A 258 20.16 -25.17 0.91
C ALA A 258 21.63 -25.09 1.32
N ARG A 259 22.26 -26.22 1.67
CA ARG A 259 23.71 -26.28 2.00
C ARG A 259 24.58 -25.84 0.83
N GLN A 260 24.26 -26.26 -0.40
CA GLN A 260 25.01 -25.85 -1.59
C GLN A 260 24.92 -24.33 -1.84
N LYS A 261 23.72 -23.75 -1.68
CA LYS A 261 23.51 -22.30 -1.82
C LYS A 261 24.16 -21.48 -0.70
N GLU A 262 24.26 -22.04 0.50
CA GLU A 262 24.99 -21.44 1.63
C GLU A 262 26.50 -21.46 1.40
N GLU A 263 27.06 -22.57 0.94
CA GLU A 263 28.50 -22.67 0.62
C GLU A 263 28.90 -21.75 -0.54
N GLN A 264 28.07 -21.65 -1.59
CA GLN A 264 28.29 -20.71 -2.69
C GLN A 264 28.23 -19.25 -2.20
N ALA A 265 27.21 -18.87 -1.42
CA ALA A 265 27.10 -17.52 -0.88
C ALA A 265 28.25 -17.15 0.08
N ARG A 266 28.91 -18.13 0.72
CA ARG A 266 30.13 -17.91 1.49
C ARG A 266 31.32 -17.57 0.58
N LYS A 267 31.51 -18.32 -0.50
CA LYS A 267 32.57 -18.07 -1.50
C LYS A 267 32.42 -16.71 -2.17
N GLU A 268 31.19 -16.35 -2.56
CA GLU A 268 30.88 -15.03 -3.14
C GLU A 268 31.19 -13.86 -2.18
N ARG A 269 31.00 -14.05 -0.86
CA ARG A 269 31.46 -13.10 0.17
C ARG A 269 32.98 -13.05 0.30
N GLU A 270 33.63 -14.22 0.38
CA GLU A 270 35.09 -14.33 0.47
C GLU A 270 35.81 -13.71 -0.74
N GLU A 271 35.16 -13.60 -1.90
CA GLU A 271 35.65 -12.86 -3.08
C GLU A 271 35.34 -11.35 -3.01
N LEU A 272 34.13 -10.97 -2.59
CA LEU A 272 33.76 -9.56 -2.42
C LEU A 272 34.63 -8.85 -1.37
N ASP A 273 34.90 -9.49 -0.24
CA ASP A 273 35.73 -8.92 0.84
C ASP A 273 37.19 -8.69 0.37
N LYS A 274 37.74 -9.58 -0.47
CA LYS A 274 39.05 -9.38 -1.11
C LYS A 274 39.04 -8.18 -2.06
N MET A 275 37.99 -8.04 -2.86
CA MET A 275 37.85 -6.91 -3.79
C MET A 275 37.67 -5.57 -3.06
N LEU A 276 36.97 -5.56 -1.92
CA LEU A 276 36.82 -4.38 -1.07
C LEU A 276 38.14 -3.99 -0.38
N GLU A 277 38.93 -4.97 0.08
CA GLU A 277 40.26 -4.74 0.64
C GLU A 277 41.27 -4.23 -0.41
N GLU A 278 41.24 -4.76 -1.64
CA GLU A 278 42.08 -4.26 -2.72
C GLU A 278 41.71 -2.81 -3.09
N ASN A 279 40.41 -2.50 -3.19
CA ASN A 279 39.94 -1.14 -3.45
C ASN A 279 40.30 -0.17 -2.30
N ARG A 280 40.23 -0.62 -1.04
CA ARG A 280 40.68 0.17 0.13
C ARG A 280 42.15 0.56 -0.01
N ARG A 281 43.02 -0.40 -0.36
CA ARG A 281 44.47 -0.16 -0.58
C ARG A 281 44.73 0.83 -1.72
N ARG A 282 44.01 0.71 -2.84
CA ARG A 282 44.12 1.65 -3.97
C ARG A 282 43.74 3.08 -3.56
N VAL A 283 42.71 3.26 -2.73
CA VAL A 283 42.31 4.57 -2.19
C VAL A 283 43.34 5.12 -1.21
N GLU A 284 43.83 4.29 -0.27
CA GLU A 284 44.89 4.69 0.66
C GLU A 284 46.19 5.07 -0.05
N GLU A 285 46.54 4.39 -1.14
CA GLU A 285 47.72 4.73 -1.95
C GLU A 285 47.56 6.07 -2.69
N SER A 286 46.37 6.35 -3.25
CA SER A 286 46.07 7.66 -3.85
C SER A 286 46.19 8.78 -2.82
N GLN A 287 45.56 8.62 -1.65
CA GLN A 287 45.60 9.59 -0.56
C GLN A 287 47.03 9.85 -0.05
N ARG A 288 47.88 8.81 0.01
CA ARG A 288 49.30 8.97 0.38
C ARG A 288 50.09 9.74 -0.68
N ARG A 289 49.82 9.52 -1.98
CA ARG A 289 50.46 10.27 -3.08
C ARG A 289 50.04 11.75 -3.06
N GLU A 290 48.74 12.01 -2.92
CA GLU A 290 48.17 13.36 -2.80
C GLU A 290 48.73 14.12 -1.59
N ALA A 291 48.85 13.47 -0.44
CA ALA A 291 49.45 14.06 0.77
C ALA A 291 50.94 14.38 0.59
N LEU A 292 51.70 13.50 -0.09
CA LEU A 292 53.13 13.75 -0.37
C LEU A 292 53.31 14.95 -1.32
N GLU A 293 52.46 15.06 -2.33
CA GLU A 293 52.46 16.18 -3.29
C GLU A 293 52.06 17.52 -2.62
N GLN A 294 51.12 17.48 -1.67
CA GLN A 294 50.81 18.65 -0.82
C GLN A 294 52.01 19.04 0.05
N GLN A 295 52.66 18.08 0.71
CA GLN A 295 53.82 18.33 1.57
C GLN A 295 55.00 18.95 0.79
N GLN A 296 55.26 18.49 -0.44
CA GLN A 296 56.26 19.08 -1.32
C GLN A 296 55.94 20.54 -1.68
N LYS A 297 54.67 20.84 -2.03
CA LYS A 297 54.23 22.20 -2.34
C LYS A 297 54.29 23.14 -1.13
N GLU A 298 54.03 22.64 0.08
CA GLU A 298 54.21 23.42 1.31
C GLU A 298 55.70 23.70 1.60
N GLU A 299 56.59 22.73 1.37
CA GLU A 299 58.02 22.92 1.57
C GLU A 299 58.62 23.93 0.56
N GLU A 300 58.24 23.85 -0.72
CA GLU A 300 58.63 24.84 -1.73
C GLU A 300 58.15 26.25 -1.36
N ARG A 301 56.90 26.38 -0.90
CA ARG A 301 56.32 27.66 -0.47
C ARG A 301 57.03 28.22 0.77
N TYR A 302 57.47 27.36 1.69
CA TYR A 302 58.27 27.78 2.85
C TYR A 302 59.65 28.29 2.42
N ARG A 303 60.33 27.59 1.50
CA ARG A 303 61.62 28.00 0.92
C ARG A 303 61.50 29.33 0.14
N GLU A 304 60.37 29.58 -0.51
CA GLU A 304 60.09 30.87 -1.19
C GLU A 304 59.91 32.02 -0.17
N LEU A 305 59.13 31.80 0.89
CA LEU A 305 58.96 32.77 1.98
C LEU A 305 60.30 33.11 2.65
N GLU A 306 61.17 32.12 2.87
CA GLU A 306 62.50 32.34 3.45
C GLU A 306 63.38 33.22 2.55
N ARG A 307 63.36 32.99 1.22
CA ARG A 307 64.05 33.86 0.24
C ARG A 307 63.54 35.30 0.29
N LEU A 308 62.22 35.49 0.32
CA LEU A 308 61.58 36.80 0.43
C LEU A 308 61.93 37.50 1.75
N GLN A 309 62.07 36.76 2.86
CA GLN A 309 62.47 37.34 4.14
C GLN A 309 63.94 37.78 4.13
N ARG A 310 64.86 36.95 3.61
CA ARG A 310 66.27 37.33 3.43
C ARG A 310 66.42 38.58 2.55
N GLN A 311 65.67 38.68 1.45
CA GLN A 311 65.63 39.88 0.60
C GLN A 311 65.13 41.14 1.35
N LYS A 312 64.12 41.00 2.21
CA LYS A 312 63.63 42.11 3.05
C LYS A 312 64.66 42.54 4.09
N GLU A 313 65.37 41.61 4.71
CA GLU A 313 66.44 41.90 5.67
C GLU A 313 67.64 42.60 4.99
N GLU A 314 68.02 42.17 3.79
CA GLU A 314 69.05 42.86 2.99
C GLU A 314 68.60 44.27 2.56
N ALA A 315 67.35 44.44 2.12
CA ALA A 315 66.80 45.74 1.77
C ALA A 315 66.75 46.70 2.99
N MET A 316 66.34 46.20 4.15
CA MET A 316 66.39 46.94 5.43
C MET A 316 67.81 47.37 5.79
N ARG A 317 68.81 46.49 5.61
CA ARG A 317 70.22 46.81 5.86
C ARG A 317 70.74 47.87 4.90
N ARG A 318 70.41 47.80 3.60
CA ARG A 318 70.75 48.82 2.61
C ARG A 318 70.13 50.18 2.96
N LYS A 319 68.82 50.21 3.22
CA LYS A 319 68.11 51.44 3.61
C LYS A 319 68.68 52.06 4.89
N LYS A 320 69.08 51.24 5.88
CA LYS A 320 69.76 51.74 7.09
C LYS A 320 71.13 52.35 6.79
N MET A 321 71.91 51.78 5.85
CA MET A 321 73.17 52.37 5.40
C MET A 321 72.94 53.69 4.66
N GLU A 322 71.92 53.77 3.81
CA GLU A 322 71.51 54.99 3.12
C GLU A 322 71.08 56.08 4.11
N GLU A 323 70.25 55.75 5.11
CA GLU A 323 69.86 56.65 6.20
C GLU A 323 71.05 57.10 7.06
N GLU A 324 72.02 56.22 7.33
CA GLU A 324 73.26 56.58 8.05
C GLU A 324 74.18 57.47 7.18
N GLU A 325 74.22 57.28 5.87
CA GLU A 325 74.98 58.13 4.95
C GLU A 325 74.32 59.51 4.76
N GLU A 326 73.00 59.58 4.63
CA GLU A 326 72.25 60.85 4.65
C GLU A 326 72.46 61.60 5.96
N ARG A 327 72.38 60.90 7.11
CA ARG A 327 72.64 61.50 8.42
C ARG A 327 74.09 61.97 8.57
N ALA A 328 75.05 61.26 7.98
CA ALA A 328 76.46 61.69 7.92
C ALA A 328 76.66 62.92 7.00
N LYS A 329 75.96 63.00 5.86
CA LYS A 329 75.92 64.19 5.00
C LYS A 329 75.30 65.39 5.72
N GLN A 330 74.20 65.17 6.44
CA GLN A 330 73.52 66.20 7.24
C GLN A 330 74.40 66.70 8.40
N MET A 331 75.12 65.81 9.10
CA MET A 331 76.15 66.17 10.09
C MET A 331 77.29 66.99 9.49
N ARG A 332 77.75 66.69 8.27
CA ARG A 332 78.77 67.50 7.57
C ARG A 332 78.26 68.89 7.18
N LEU A 333 77.00 69.01 6.76
CA LEU A 333 76.36 70.29 6.44
C LEU A 333 76.15 71.19 7.66
N LEU A 334 75.98 70.60 8.85
CA LEU A 334 75.85 71.31 10.12
C LEU A 334 77.20 71.51 10.85
N GLY A 335 78.31 71.10 10.25
CA GLY A 335 79.64 71.05 10.89
C GLY A 335 80.39 72.38 11.01
N ASN A 336 79.86 73.49 10.48
CA ASN A 336 80.51 74.80 10.49
C ASN A 336 79.79 75.79 11.43
N LEU A 337 79.94 75.61 12.74
CA LEU A 337 79.87 76.67 13.78
C LEU A 337 80.24 76.12 15.16
N GLN A 338 81.39 76.55 15.69
CA GLN A 338 81.69 76.58 17.13
C GLN A 338 81.10 77.90 17.72
N PRO A 339 80.77 78.03 19.02
CA PRO A 339 81.68 77.70 20.14
C PRO A 339 81.09 77.31 21.52
N THR A 340 81.98 77.01 22.48
CA THR A 340 81.88 77.18 23.96
C THR A 340 80.68 76.64 24.77
N GLY A 341 80.92 76.08 25.97
CA GLY A 341 79.85 75.91 26.97
C GLY A 341 80.08 74.84 28.05
N ASN A 342 81.00 75.07 28.97
CA ASN A 342 81.26 74.21 30.13
C ASN A 342 80.05 74.16 31.12
N LEU A 343 79.77 73.00 31.77
CA LEU A 343 79.40 72.80 33.20
C LEU A 343 78.45 71.61 33.55
N HIS A 344 78.73 70.96 34.69
CA HIS A 344 77.83 70.24 35.63
C HIS A 344 77.08 68.92 35.30
N ASN A 345 77.84 67.82 35.31
CA ASN A 345 77.76 66.73 36.31
C ASN A 345 76.44 66.46 37.11
N LYS A 346 75.86 65.25 36.97
CA LYS A 346 75.25 64.46 38.08
C LYS A 346 75.03 62.96 37.74
N ARG A 347 75.34 62.09 38.71
CA ARG A 347 74.90 60.65 38.84
C ARG A 347 73.57 60.61 39.66
N PRO A 348 72.86 59.47 39.99
CA PRO A 348 73.36 58.07 40.02
C PRO A 348 72.35 56.88 39.82
N HIS A 349 72.86 55.64 40.01
CA HIS A 349 72.21 54.40 40.53
C HIS A 349 70.97 53.76 39.83
N SER A 350 70.56 52.51 40.13
CA SER A 350 71.24 51.18 40.04
C SER A 350 70.27 50.02 40.38
N THR A 351 70.65 48.77 40.07
CA THR A 351 69.99 47.46 40.44
C THR A 351 68.70 47.10 39.67
N GLY A 352 68.35 45.81 39.46
CA GLY A 352 69.15 44.58 39.61
C GLY A 352 68.36 43.24 39.63
N LYS A 353 69.12 42.13 39.57
CA LYS A 353 68.74 40.71 39.82
C LYS A 353 67.98 39.89 38.76
N SER A 354 67.98 38.58 39.00
CA SER A 354 67.79 37.44 38.09
C SER A 354 67.29 36.21 38.88
N GLU A 355 67.43 34.98 38.32
CA GLU A 355 67.13 33.65 38.89
C GLU A 355 65.67 33.19 38.70
N LEU A 356 65.29 31.90 38.59
CA LEU A 356 65.85 30.59 38.17
C LEU A 356 64.77 29.57 38.59
N LEU A 357 64.57 28.46 37.87
CA LEU A 357 64.55 27.07 38.43
C LEU A 357 64.09 26.04 37.39
N VAL A 358 64.40 24.76 37.65
CA VAL A 358 64.19 23.64 36.73
C VAL A 358 63.72 22.39 37.49
N GLY A 359 62.71 21.70 36.93
CA GLY A 359 62.63 20.23 36.93
C GLY A 359 61.75 19.52 37.95
N SER A 360 60.98 18.54 37.48
CA SER A 360 60.97 17.15 38.01
C SER A 360 60.25 16.20 37.04
N MET A 361 60.44 14.88 37.20
CA MET A 361 59.83 13.83 36.38
C MET A 361 59.05 12.83 37.25
N LYS A 362 57.94 12.27 36.73
CA LYS A 362 57.54 10.85 36.90
C LYS A 362 56.31 10.41 36.09
N ASN A 363 56.58 9.62 35.05
CA ASN A 363 55.99 8.31 34.71
C ASN A 363 54.46 8.02 34.63
N LEU A 364 54.15 7.30 33.54
CA LEU A 364 53.19 6.18 33.36
C LEU A 364 51.70 6.42 33.03
N LEU A 365 51.40 6.18 31.74
CA LEU A 365 50.29 5.37 31.20
C LEU A 365 48.93 5.33 31.93
N ASN A 366 47.88 5.86 31.29
CA ASN A 366 47.02 5.01 30.43
C ASN A 366 46.03 5.79 29.53
N PHE A 367 45.48 5.08 28.55
CA PHE A 367 44.39 5.54 27.67
C PHE A 367 43.05 5.64 28.41
N SER A 368 42.22 6.64 28.07
CA SER A 368 40.93 6.38 27.40
C SER A 368 40.34 7.64 26.75
N ARG A 369 39.30 7.46 25.92
CA ARG A 369 38.56 8.50 25.20
C ARG A 369 37.34 8.99 25.99
N THR A 370 37.12 10.30 26.00
CA THR A 370 35.76 10.88 25.96
C THR A 370 35.83 12.25 25.29
N ALA A 371 35.10 12.40 24.17
CA ALA A 371 34.89 13.68 23.51
C ALA A 371 33.38 13.93 23.41
N ALA A 372 32.91 15.00 24.05
CA ALA A 372 31.54 15.49 23.94
C ALA A 372 31.60 16.92 23.36
N VAL A 373 30.80 17.20 22.34
CA VAL A 373 30.89 18.44 21.56
C VAL A 373 29.51 19.09 21.44
N CYS A 374 29.35 20.26 22.06
CA CYS A 374 28.37 21.31 21.75
C CYS A 374 28.63 22.50 22.69
N CYS A 375 28.53 23.78 22.30
CA CYS A 375 28.38 24.43 20.98
C CYS A 375 28.84 25.92 21.12
N ARG A 376 28.74 26.71 20.04
CA ARG A 376 28.88 28.20 19.96
C ARG A 376 30.34 28.72 19.95
N SER A 377 30.69 29.79 19.22
CA SER A 377 29.98 30.56 18.18
C SER A 377 30.93 31.48 17.38
N HIS A 378 30.40 32.11 16.33
CA HIS A 378 30.88 33.30 15.59
C HIS A 378 31.89 33.17 14.44
N ASN A 379 31.34 33.34 13.23
CA ASN A 379 31.67 34.32 12.19
C ASN A 379 33.13 34.71 11.91
N VAL A 380 33.51 34.64 10.62
CA VAL A 380 34.53 35.50 10.01
C VAL A 380 34.06 35.91 8.60
N ASP A 381 33.93 37.21 8.34
CA ASP A 381 33.87 37.78 6.99
C ASP A 381 35.29 38.12 6.52
N PRO A 382 35.55 38.13 5.19
CA PRO A 382 36.49 39.10 4.65
C PRO A 382 35.98 39.83 3.40
N LEU A 383 36.47 41.06 3.22
CA LEU A 383 36.03 42.03 2.21
C LEU A 383 37.04 42.21 1.05
N CYS A 384 36.50 42.66 -0.09
CA CYS A 384 37.15 43.50 -1.12
C CYS A 384 38.15 42.90 -2.15
N ARG A 385 37.68 42.88 -3.42
CA ARG A 385 38.30 43.43 -4.66
C ARG A 385 39.64 42.81 -5.15
N SER A 386 39.99 42.85 -6.44
CA SER A 386 39.56 43.73 -7.55
C SER A 386 39.72 43.09 -8.96
N LEU A 387 38.93 43.57 -9.93
CA LEU A 387 39.23 43.75 -11.38
C LEU A 387 39.71 42.51 -12.20
N SER A 388 39.29 42.25 -13.45
CA SER A 388 38.57 43.02 -14.50
C SER A 388 37.90 41.99 -15.47
N THR A 389 37.24 42.27 -16.61
CA THR A 389 37.11 43.46 -17.47
C THR A 389 35.64 43.88 -17.73
N GLN A 390 35.06 43.56 -18.89
CA GLN A 390 33.80 44.13 -19.40
C GLN A 390 33.05 43.19 -20.36
N SER A 391 31.71 43.20 -20.29
CA SER A 391 30.83 43.04 -21.45
C SER A 391 29.49 43.74 -21.14
N THR A 392 28.81 44.28 -22.16
CA THR A 392 27.69 45.22 -22.00
C THR A 392 26.32 44.54 -22.05
N ALA A 393 25.44 44.93 -21.12
CA ALA A 393 24.01 44.63 -21.17
C ALA A 393 23.21 45.84 -20.64
N VAL A 394 22.03 46.10 -21.21
CA VAL A 394 21.26 47.32 -20.97
C VAL A 394 20.52 47.26 -19.63
N ALA A 395 20.53 48.36 -18.87
CA ALA A 395 19.86 48.47 -17.58
C ALA A 395 18.33 48.56 -17.73
N GLY A 396 17.62 47.49 -17.36
CA GLY A 396 16.19 47.54 -17.07
C GLY A 396 15.95 47.91 -15.61
N SER A 397 15.01 48.82 -15.34
CA SER A 397 14.61 49.18 -13.97
C SER A 397 14.02 47.96 -13.23
N PRO A 398 14.39 47.68 -11.97
CA PRO A 398 13.82 46.57 -11.22
C PRO A 398 12.35 46.84 -10.91
N GLN A 399 11.44 46.11 -11.58
CA GLN A 399 10.04 46.09 -11.18
C GLN A 399 9.92 45.40 -9.82
N SER A 400 9.30 46.07 -8.86
CA SER A 400 8.92 45.46 -7.59
C SER A 400 7.96 44.30 -7.84
N THR A 401 8.36 43.08 -7.47
CA THR A 401 7.45 41.93 -7.46
C THR A 401 6.22 42.26 -6.63
N PRO A 402 4.98 42.01 -7.11
CA PRO A 402 3.80 42.20 -6.29
C PRO A 402 3.90 41.35 -5.02
N PRO A 403 3.33 41.82 -3.89
CA PRO A 403 3.30 41.02 -2.67
C PRO A 403 2.59 39.68 -2.96
N PRO A 404 3.00 38.58 -2.29
CA PRO A 404 2.33 37.30 -2.45
C PRO A 404 0.84 37.45 -2.09
N PRO A 405 -0.08 36.78 -2.82
CA PRO A 405 -1.49 36.81 -2.48
C PRO A 405 -1.70 36.29 -1.05
N PRO A 406 -2.67 36.84 -0.30
CA PRO A 406 -2.90 36.44 1.10
C PRO A 406 -3.18 34.94 1.16
N GLU A 407 -2.39 34.20 1.94
CA GLU A 407 -2.59 32.76 2.13
C GLU A 407 -3.94 32.53 2.84
N LYS A 408 -4.71 31.52 2.38
CA LYS A 408 -5.92 31.06 3.06
C LYS A 408 -5.60 30.78 4.55
N THR A 409 -6.39 31.37 5.44
CA THR A 409 -6.31 31.12 6.89
C THR A 409 -7.34 30.09 7.38
N HIS A 410 -8.39 29.84 6.58
CA HIS A 410 -9.42 28.84 6.84
C HIS A 410 -9.45 27.81 5.69
N PHE A 411 -9.68 26.54 6.05
CA PHE A 411 -9.75 25.39 5.14
C PHE A 411 -10.92 24.48 5.54
N GLY A 412 -11.44 23.70 4.61
CA GLY A 412 -12.69 22.97 4.76
C GLY A 412 -13.89 23.74 4.18
N GLY A 413 -15.02 23.05 4.02
CA GLY A 413 -16.18 23.55 3.28
C GLY A 413 -16.08 23.19 1.79
N LEU A 414 -15.59 21.98 1.49
CA LEU A 414 -15.47 21.51 0.10
C LEU A 414 -16.86 21.41 -0.52
N LYS A 415 -17.07 22.13 -1.62
CA LYS A 415 -18.35 22.12 -2.32
C LYS A 415 -18.57 20.82 -3.08
N ASP A 416 -19.83 20.50 -3.36
CA ASP A 416 -20.18 19.26 -4.06
C ASP A 416 -19.73 19.26 -5.53
N GLU A 417 -19.64 20.41 -6.20
CA GLU A 417 -19.03 20.49 -7.54
C GLU A 417 -17.50 20.24 -7.52
N ASP A 418 -16.83 20.52 -6.40
CA ASP A 418 -15.37 20.37 -6.22
C ASP A 418 -14.94 18.97 -5.76
N ARG A 419 -15.88 18.13 -5.30
CA ARG A 419 -15.63 16.72 -4.97
C ARG A 419 -15.20 15.93 -6.22
N ILE A 420 -14.14 15.14 -6.11
CA ILE A 420 -13.66 14.26 -7.19
C ILE A 420 -14.46 12.96 -7.21
N PHE A 421 -14.75 12.37 -6.04
CA PHE A 421 -15.43 11.09 -5.89
C PHE A 421 -16.95 11.27 -5.80
N THR A 422 -17.53 11.78 -6.89
CA THR A 422 -18.94 12.18 -6.99
C THR A 422 -19.96 11.04 -6.83
N ASN A 423 -19.55 9.77 -6.80
CA ASN A 423 -20.42 8.65 -6.43
C ASN A 423 -19.93 7.86 -5.21
N LEU A 424 -19.14 8.45 -4.31
CA LEU A 424 -18.56 7.79 -3.13
C LEU A 424 -19.56 6.90 -2.33
N TYR A 425 -20.83 7.32 -2.26
CA TYR A 425 -21.90 6.64 -1.51
C TYR A 425 -22.72 5.61 -2.34
N GLY A 426 -22.43 5.41 -3.62
CA GLY A 426 -23.13 4.44 -4.47
C GLY A 426 -24.58 4.80 -4.83
N LEU A 427 -24.93 6.08 -4.78
CA LEU A 427 -26.29 6.59 -5.07
C LEU A 427 -26.64 6.58 -6.57
N HIS A 428 -25.62 6.56 -7.43
CA HIS A 428 -25.74 6.51 -8.89
C HIS A 428 -25.12 5.23 -9.45
N ASP A 429 -25.45 4.90 -10.71
CA ASP A 429 -24.87 3.77 -11.45
C ASP A 429 -23.33 3.80 -11.41
N PRO A 430 -22.64 2.79 -10.82
CA PRO A 430 -21.18 2.74 -10.77
C PRO A 430 -20.56 2.31 -12.11
N LEU A 431 -21.35 1.77 -13.04
CA LEU A 431 -20.89 1.27 -14.34
C LEU A 431 -20.72 2.39 -15.36
N LEU A 432 -20.17 2.05 -16.53
CA LEU A 432 -19.75 2.97 -17.58
C LEU A 432 -20.80 4.04 -17.95
N LYS A 433 -22.10 3.68 -18.00
CA LYS A 433 -23.18 4.61 -18.35
C LYS A 433 -23.38 5.71 -17.30
N GLY A 434 -23.26 5.38 -16.02
CA GLY A 434 -23.23 6.35 -14.93
C GLY A 434 -21.91 7.12 -14.86
N ALA A 435 -20.79 6.43 -15.00
CA ALA A 435 -19.44 7.04 -14.92
C ALA A 435 -19.23 8.13 -15.99
N MET A 436 -19.61 7.87 -17.25
CA MET A 436 -19.52 8.85 -18.33
C MET A 436 -20.38 10.10 -18.07
N LYS A 437 -21.53 9.97 -17.39
CA LYS A 437 -22.37 11.12 -16.99
C LYS A 437 -21.71 11.96 -15.89
N ARG A 438 -20.83 11.37 -15.07
CA ARG A 438 -20.03 12.06 -14.04
C ARG A 438 -18.72 12.67 -14.58
N GLY A 439 -18.46 12.53 -15.88
CA GLY A 439 -17.25 13.04 -16.53
C GLY A 439 -16.04 12.11 -16.50
N ASP A 440 -16.19 10.85 -16.05
CA ASP A 440 -15.17 9.83 -16.24
C ASP A 440 -15.08 9.46 -17.72
N TRP A 441 -13.89 9.07 -18.18
CA TRP A 441 -13.59 8.79 -19.60
C TRP A 441 -13.77 9.99 -20.56
N TYR A 442 -14.00 11.20 -20.03
CA TYR A 442 -14.10 12.41 -20.83
C TYR A 442 -12.72 12.85 -21.34
N ARG A 443 -12.56 12.84 -22.67
CA ARG A 443 -11.36 13.28 -23.42
C ARG A 443 -10.05 12.59 -23.00
N THR A 444 -10.12 11.38 -22.44
CA THR A 444 -8.94 10.58 -22.03
C THR A 444 -7.94 10.40 -23.17
N LYS A 445 -8.43 10.21 -24.40
CA LYS A 445 -7.61 10.11 -25.62
C LYS A 445 -6.72 11.34 -25.81
N ASP A 446 -7.24 12.55 -25.59
CA ASP A 446 -6.49 13.79 -25.72
C ASP A 446 -5.40 13.89 -24.64
N LEU A 447 -5.69 13.45 -23.41
CA LEU A 447 -4.71 13.41 -22.32
C LEU A 447 -3.58 12.41 -22.62
N VAL A 448 -3.89 11.24 -23.16
CA VAL A 448 -2.90 10.25 -23.62
C VAL A 448 -2.04 10.81 -24.76
N LEU A 449 -2.65 11.49 -25.73
CA LEU A 449 -1.94 12.08 -26.89
C LEU A 449 -1.03 13.27 -26.52
N LYS A 450 -1.25 13.94 -25.37
CA LYS A 450 -0.30 14.93 -24.83
C LYS A 450 1.00 14.30 -24.29
N GLY A 451 1.01 12.99 -24.04
CA GLY A 451 2.21 12.20 -23.75
C GLY A 451 2.70 12.22 -22.29
N SER A 452 3.59 11.25 -22.01
CA SER A 452 4.12 10.94 -20.67
C SER A 452 4.68 12.16 -19.93
N ASP A 453 5.58 12.92 -20.54
CA ASP A 453 6.27 14.01 -19.84
C ASP A 453 5.32 15.20 -19.52
N TRP A 454 4.26 15.43 -20.31
CA TRP A 454 3.21 16.40 -19.96
C TRP A 454 2.42 15.93 -18.74
N ILE A 455 1.90 14.69 -18.77
CA ILE A 455 1.15 14.09 -17.65
C ILE A 455 1.96 14.18 -16.34
N VAL A 456 3.23 13.79 -16.38
CA VAL A 456 4.13 13.83 -15.22
C VAL A 456 4.37 15.27 -14.72
N ASN A 457 4.45 16.25 -15.62
CA ASN A 457 4.65 17.64 -15.23
C ASN A 457 3.41 18.28 -14.59
N GLU A 458 2.22 18.05 -15.13
CA GLU A 458 0.97 18.54 -14.51
C GLU A 458 0.75 17.89 -13.14
N MET A 459 1.02 16.59 -13.02
CA MET A 459 0.94 15.88 -11.73
C MET A 459 1.98 16.38 -10.71
N LYS A 460 3.12 16.95 -11.16
CA LYS A 460 4.04 17.70 -10.28
C LYS A 460 3.47 19.08 -9.88
N ARG A 461 2.95 19.86 -10.86
CA ARG A 461 2.32 21.18 -10.63
C ARG A 461 1.16 21.10 -9.64
N SER A 462 0.38 20.01 -9.66
CA SER A 462 -0.77 19.80 -8.76
C SER A 462 -0.43 19.68 -7.27
N GLY A 463 0.84 19.46 -6.92
CA GLY A 463 1.25 19.22 -5.53
C GLY A 463 0.79 17.88 -4.92
N LEU A 464 0.18 16.97 -5.70
CA LEU A 464 -0.41 15.73 -5.18
C LEU A 464 0.60 14.84 -4.42
N ARG A 465 0.40 14.68 -3.11
CA ARG A 465 1.13 13.75 -2.23
C ARG A 465 0.40 12.40 -2.11
N GLY A 466 1.17 11.32 -1.98
CA GLY A 466 0.69 9.94 -2.01
C GLY A 466 -0.27 9.61 -0.86
N ARG A 467 -1.49 9.21 -1.23
CA ARG A 467 -2.67 9.12 -0.35
C ARG A 467 -2.79 7.82 0.47
N GLY A 468 -1.84 6.91 0.33
CA GLY A 468 -1.79 5.62 1.06
C GLY A 468 -0.70 5.57 2.14
N GLY A 469 -0.65 6.54 3.06
CA GLY A 469 0.32 6.54 4.16
C GLY A 469 1.48 7.52 3.97
N ALA A 470 2.45 7.16 3.13
CA ALA A 470 3.79 7.76 3.10
C ALA A 470 3.88 9.24 2.66
N GLY A 471 2.82 9.84 2.10
CA GLY A 471 2.79 11.27 1.77
C GLY A 471 3.82 11.76 0.74
N PHE A 472 4.46 10.87 -0.01
CA PHE A 472 5.51 11.19 -0.97
C PHE A 472 4.94 11.92 -2.22
N PRO A 473 5.59 12.94 -2.79
CA PRO A 473 5.08 13.65 -3.97
C PRO A 473 4.90 12.74 -5.20
N SER A 474 3.67 12.63 -5.70
CA SER A 474 3.26 11.58 -6.65
C SER A 474 3.87 11.78 -8.03
N GLY A 475 3.76 12.99 -8.60
CA GLY A 475 4.39 13.33 -9.88
C GLY A 475 5.92 13.21 -9.87
N LEU A 476 6.57 13.39 -8.70
CA LEU A 476 8.00 13.10 -8.54
C LEU A 476 8.26 11.59 -8.60
N LYS A 477 7.47 10.79 -7.86
CA LYS A 477 7.58 9.31 -7.86
C LYS A 477 7.44 8.74 -9.26
N TRP A 478 6.45 9.22 -10.02
CA TRP A 478 6.18 8.78 -11.38
C TRP A 478 7.34 9.09 -12.34
N SER A 479 8.09 10.17 -12.07
CA SER A 479 9.27 10.55 -12.86
C SER A 479 10.54 9.74 -12.58
N PHE A 480 10.52 8.78 -11.65
CA PHE A 480 11.63 7.84 -11.45
C PHE A 480 11.59 6.64 -12.42
N MET A 481 10.48 6.44 -13.14
CA MET A 481 10.37 5.37 -14.13
C MET A 481 11.29 5.65 -15.35
N PRO A 482 12.00 4.64 -15.90
CA PRO A 482 12.93 4.85 -17.00
C PRO A 482 12.30 5.53 -18.23
N LYS A 483 12.97 6.56 -18.76
CA LYS A 483 12.51 7.25 -19.97
C LYS A 483 12.69 6.43 -21.26
N VAL A 484 13.68 5.55 -21.27
CA VAL A 484 14.00 4.61 -22.35
C VAL A 484 13.90 3.22 -21.73
N SER A 485 13.19 2.29 -22.39
CA SER A 485 13.17 0.88 -21.97
C SER A 485 14.50 0.23 -22.34
N ASP A 486 15.04 -0.56 -21.42
CA ASP A 486 16.22 -1.41 -21.59
C ASP A 486 15.87 -2.81 -22.16
N GLY A 487 14.69 -2.93 -22.77
CA GLY A 487 14.09 -4.20 -23.19
C GLY A 487 13.17 -4.83 -22.15
N ARG A 488 13.20 -4.36 -20.88
CA ARG A 488 12.18 -4.76 -19.89
C ARG A 488 10.89 -3.94 -20.09
N PRO A 489 9.70 -4.55 -20.00
CA PRO A 489 8.44 -3.80 -19.90
C PRO A 489 8.43 -3.00 -18.59
N SER A 490 7.61 -1.95 -18.53
CA SER A 490 7.42 -1.16 -17.30
C SER A 490 6.02 -1.40 -16.74
N TYR A 491 5.86 -1.44 -15.43
CA TYR A 491 4.59 -1.76 -14.79
C TYR A 491 4.07 -0.65 -13.88
N LEU A 492 2.77 -0.38 -13.95
CA LEU A 492 2.03 0.23 -12.86
C LEU A 492 1.52 -0.88 -11.96
N VAL A 493 1.64 -0.71 -10.66
CA VAL A 493 0.94 -1.55 -9.68
C VAL A 493 0.09 -0.65 -8.80
N VAL A 494 -1.21 -0.96 -8.71
CA VAL A 494 -2.14 -0.25 -7.82
C VAL A 494 -2.36 -1.08 -6.58
N ASN A 495 -2.01 -0.50 -5.44
CA ASN A 495 -2.22 -1.06 -4.11
C ASN A 495 -3.66 -0.76 -3.66
N ALA A 496 -4.47 -1.82 -3.65
CA ALA A 496 -5.88 -1.85 -3.31
C ALA A 496 -6.19 -2.96 -2.27
N ASP A 497 -5.21 -3.32 -1.44
CA ASP A 497 -5.36 -4.31 -0.35
C ASP A 497 -6.18 -3.74 0.83
N GLU A 498 -6.00 -2.45 1.12
CA GLU A 498 -6.69 -1.68 2.17
C GLU A 498 -6.90 -2.46 3.48
N SER A 499 -5.81 -2.93 4.08
CA SER A 499 -5.84 -3.61 5.37
C SER A 499 -5.47 -2.75 6.58
N GLU A 500 -5.20 -1.45 6.41
CA GLU A 500 -4.90 -0.52 7.51
C GLU A 500 -6.16 -0.25 8.37
N PRO A 501 -6.18 -0.60 9.66
CA PRO A 501 -7.32 -0.39 10.55
C PRO A 501 -7.85 1.05 10.54
N GLY A 502 -9.18 1.18 10.42
CA GLY A 502 -9.89 2.44 10.26
C GLY A 502 -10.05 2.92 8.81
N THR A 503 -9.29 2.37 7.85
CA THR A 503 -9.32 2.81 6.45
C THR A 503 -10.36 2.01 5.65
N CYS A 504 -11.20 2.70 4.87
CA CYS A 504 -12.22 2.11 3.98
C CYS A 504 -12.54 3.00 2.76
N LYS A 505 -11.62 3.90 2.39
CA LYS A 505 -11.75 4.86 1.28
C LYS A 505 -11.56 4.20 -0.08
N ASP A 506 -10.60 3.27 -0.18
CA ASP A 506 -10.23 2.62 -1.43
C ASP A 506 -11.30 1.58 -1.80
N ARG A 507 -11.94 0.94 -0.80
CA ARG A 507 -13.16 0.15 -0.93
C ARG A 507 -14.30 0.93 -1.61
N GLU A 508 -14.61 2.14 -1.15
CA GLU A 508 -15.71 2.91 -1.75
C GLU A 508 -15.37 3.35 -3.19
N ILE A 509 -14.11 3.68 -3.49
CA ILE A 509 -13.66 3.93 -4.87
C ILE A 509 -13.86 2.67 -5.73
N MET A 510 -13.35 1.51 -5.29
CA MET A 510 -13.46 0.24 -6.02
C MET A 510 -14.91 -0.20 -6.25
N ARG A 511 -15.80 0.09 -5.29
CA ARG A 511 -17.19 -0.38 -5.33
C ARG A 511 -18.14 0.59 -6.06
N HIS A 512 -17.94 1.90 -5.95
CA HIS A 512 -18.91 2.90 -6.40
C HIS A 512 -18.42 3.84 -7.52
N ASP A 513 -17.10 3.99 -7.69
CA ASP A 513 -16.47 4.76 -8.79
C ASP A 513 -15.34 3.96 -9.53
N PRO A 514 -15.51 2.65 -9.83
CA PRO A 514 -14.42 1.82 -10.39
C PRO A 514 -13.90 2.32 -11.74
N HIS A 515 -14.75 2.93 -12.56
CA HIS A 515 -14.34 3.49 -13.86
C HIS A 515 -13.34 4.66 -13.73
N LYS A 516 -13.36 5.38 -12.60
CA LYS A 516 -12.44 6.47 -12.27
C LYS A 516 -11.05 5.94 -11.89
N LEU A 517 -11.02 4.82 -11.15
CA LEU A 517 -9.82 4.04 -10.89
C LEU A 517 -9.23 3.46 -12.19
N LEU A 518 -10.04 2.81 -13.03
CA LEU A 518 -9.59 2.24 -14.31
C LEU A 518 -9.06 3.30 -15.29
N GLU A 519 -9.70 4.48 -15.35
CA GLU A 519 -9.17 5.61 -16.14
C GLU A 519 -7.85 6.13 -15.54
N GLY A 520 -7.78 6.23 -14.22
CA GLY A 520 -6.56 6.56 -13.49
C GLY A 520 -5.41 5.61 -13.82
N CYS A 521 -5.67 4.31 -13.90
CA CYS A 521 -4.67 3.31 -14.27
C CYS A 521 -4.09 3.61 -15.66
N LEU A 522 -4.93 3.87 -16.67
CA LEU A 522 -4.48 4.20 -18.02
C LEU A 522 -3.67 5.52 -18.05
N ILE A 523 -4.17 6.56 -17.38
CA ILE A 523 -3.53 7.88 -17.33
C ILE A 523 -2.17 7.84 -16.63
N ALA A 524 -2.09 7.22 -15.44
CA ALA A 524 -0.83 7.03 -14.72
C ALA A 524 0.11 6.07 -15.45
N GLY A 525 -0.43 5.05 -16.12
CA GLY A 525 0.31 4.12 -16.95
C GLY A 525 1.03 4.82 -18.10
N VAL A 526 0.31 5.59 -18.91
CA VAL A 526 0.90 6.42 -19.99
C VAL A 526 1.85 7.46 -19.42
N GLY A 527 1.51 8.11 -18.30
CA GLY A 527 2.41 9.01 -17.58
C GLY A 527 3.76 8.36 -17.24
N MET A 528 3.74 7.11 -16.79
CA MET A 528 4.92 6.35 -16.34
C MET A 528 5.55 5.44 -17.42
N ARG A 529 5.09 5.52 -18.69
CA ARG A 529 5.51 4.63 -19.79
C ARG A 529 5.28 3.13 -19.49
N ALA A 530 4.28 2.81 -18.67
CA ALA A 530 3.95 1.43 -18.29
C ALA A 530 3.16 0.69 -19.38
N THR A 531 3.48 -0.59 -19.55
CA THR A 531 2.89 -1.53 -20.51
C THR A 531 1.60 -2.17 -19.96
N ALA A 532 1.48 -2.33 -18.64
CA ALA A 532 0.29 -2.89 -17.99
C ALA A 532 0.10 -2.31 -16.58
N ALA A 533 -1.13 -2.37 -16.08
CA ALA A 533 -1.47 -2.16 -14.67
C ALA A 533 -1.84 -3.48 -14.01
N TYR A 534 -1.26 -3.76 -12.85
CA TYR A 534 -1.78 -4.76 -11.94
C TYR A 534 -2.48 -4.07 -10.77
N ILE A 535 -3.80 -4.19 -10.67
CA ILE A 535 -4.52 -3.79 -9.47
C ILE A 535 -4.46 -4.97 -8.51
N TYR A 536 -3.65 -4.85 -7.45
CA TYR A 536 -3.60 -5.80 -6.36
C TYR A 536 -4.73 -5.44 -5.40
N ILE A 537 -5.89 -6.04 -5.66
CA ILE A 537 -7.08 -5.94 -4.82
C ILE A 537 -6.90 -6.93 -3.67
N ARG A 538 -7.51 -6.62 -2.52
CA ARG A 538 -7.84 -7.61 -1.49
C ARG A 538 -8.62 -8.81 -2.09
N GLY A 539 -8.86 -9.88 -1.34
CA GLY A 539 -9.43 -11.14 -1.85
C GLY A 539 -10.87 -11.09 -2.41
N GLU A 540 -11.50 -9.93 -2.57
CA GLU A 540 -12.97 -9.80 -2.62
C GLU A 540 -13.63 -9.05 -3.81
N TYR A 541 -12.93 -8.38 -4.75
CA TYR A 541 -13.57 -7.53 -5.82
C TYR A 541 -12.94 -7.60 -7.23
N ASN A 542 -13.71 -7.33 -8.32
CA ASN A 542 -13.32 -7.61 -9.74
C ASN A 542 -13.98 -6.68 -10.81
N ALA A 543 -13.26 -6.22 -11.86
CA ALA A 543 -13.72 -5.84 -13.24
C ALA A 543 -12.67 -5.05 -14.10
N CYS A 544 -12.72 -5.19 -15.45
CA CYS A 544 -11.88 -4.48 -16.47
C CYS A 544 -12.76 -3.95 -17.65
N GLY A 545 -12.34 -3.23 -18.70
CA GLY A 545 -11.04 -2.76 -19.26
C GLY A 545 -11.31 -1.64 -20.33
N SER A 546 -10.42 -1.30 -21.29
CA SER A 546 -10.68 -0.13 -22.21
C SER A 546 -10.07 0.00 -23.64
N GLY A 547 -9.04 -0.73 -24.09
CA GLY A 547 -8.68 -0.77 -25.53
C GLY A 547 -7.67 0.27 -26.07
N TYR A 548 -6.82 0.84 -25.21
CA TYR A 548 -5.40 1.04 -25.55
C TYR A 548 -4.67 -0.27 -25.14
N ASP A 549 -3.53 -0.61 -25.75
CA ASP A 549 -2.73 -1.80 -25.41
C ASP A 549 -2.05 -1.63 -24.04
N PHE A 550 -2.86 -1.80 -23.00
CA PHE A 550 -2.54 -1.67 -21.58
C PHE A 550 -3.48 -2.58 -20.81
N ASP A 551 -3.00 -3.80 -20.54
CA ASP A 551 -3.77 -4.76 -19.77
C ASP A 551 -3.93 -4.28 -18.32
N VAL A 552 -5.18 -4.32 -17.85
CA VAL A 552 -5.49 -4.15 -16.43
C VAL A 552 -5.72 -5.55 -15.87
N HIS A 553 -4.69 -6.11 -15.24
CA HIS A 553 -4.79 -7.37 -14.53
C HIS A 553 -5.28 -7.11 -13.10
N ILE A 554 -6.27 -7.87 -12.64
CA ILE A 554 -6.67 -7.88 -11.24
C ILE A 554 -6.04 -9.08 -10.56
N HIS A 555 -5.22 -8.81 -9.55
CA HIS A 555 -4.61 -9.82 -8.70
C HIS A 555 -5.23 -9.73 -7.31
N TYR A 556 -5.49 -10.88 -6.70
CA TYR A 556 -6.11 -10.97 -5.38
C TYR A 556 -5.08 -11.24 -4.29
N GLY A 557 -5.15 -10.47 -3.20
CA GLY A 557 -4.48 -10.78 -1.95
C GLY A 557 -5.20 -11.88 -1.16
N ALA A 558 -4.48 -12.51 -0.23
CA ALA A 558 -5.00 -13.58 0.62
C ALA A 558 -5.32 -13.13 2.06
N GLY A 559 -5.59 -11.83 2.26
CA GLY A 559 -5.89 -11.24 3.57
C GLY A 559 -4.68 -11.16 4.50
N ALA A 560 -3.68 -10.33 4.16
CA ALA A 560 -2.50 -10.09 4.98
C ALA A 560 -2.00 -8.65 4.80
N TYR A 561 -2.08 -7.82 5.85
CA TYR A 561 -1.80 -6.37 5.78
C TYR A 561 -0.38 -6.04 5.31
N ILE A 562 0.59 -6.90 5.61
CA ILE A 562 1.96 -6.73 5.10
C ILE A 562 2.06 -6.83 3.57
N CYS A 563 1.13 -7.49 2.88
CA CYS A 563 1.04 -7.43 1.41
C CYS A 563 0.59 -6.05 0.89
N GLY A 564 0.08 -5.17 1.74
CA GLY A 564 -0.13 -3.76 1.46
C GLY A 564 1.15 -2.90 1.48
N GLU A 565 2.31 -3.42 1.88
CA GLU A 565 3.59 -2.71 1.74
C GLU A 565 4.09 -2.78 0.30
N GLU A 566 4.58 -1.66 -0.22
CA GLU A 566 5.02 -1.48 -1.61
C GLU A 566 5.86 -2.62 -2.20
N THR A 567 6.84 -3.18 -1.48
CA THR A 567 7.69 -4.27 -2.01
C THR A 567 7.20 -5.67 -1.66
N ALA A 568 6.53 -5.84 -0.52
CA ALA A 568 5.86 -7.09 -0.17
C ALA A 568 4.73 -7.44 -1.14
N LEU A 569 4.01 -6.41 -1.63
CA LEU A 569 2.99 -6.51 -2.67
C LEU A 569 3.58 -7.14 -3.95
N LEU A 570 4.73 -6.62 -4.42
CA LEU A 570 5.43 -7.15 -5.61
C LEU A 570 5.83 -8.61 -5.43
N GLU A 571 6.38 -8.98 -4.26
CA GLU A 571 6.72 -10.38 -3.96
C GLU A 571 5.47 -11.28 -3.90
N SER A 572 4.34 -10.79 -3.39
CA SER A 572 3.07 -11.52 -3.39
C SER A 572 2.49 -11.71 -4.80
N LEU A 573 2.65 -10.73 -5.68
CA LEU A 573 2.21 -10.77 -7.09
C LEU A 573 3.11 -11.66 -7.96
N GLU A 574 4.37 -11.82 -7.54
CA GLU A 574 5.30 -12.84 -8.05
C GLU A 574 5.01 -14.27 -7.50
N GLY A 575 3.89 -14.48 -6.81
CA GLY A 575 3.49 -15.77 -6.25
C GLY A 575 4.32 -16.24 -5.05
N LYS A 576 5.13 -15.35 -4.46
CA LYS A 576 5.96 -15.64 -3.29
C LYS A 576 5.22 -15.28 -1.99
N GLN A 577 5.89 -15.47 -0.85
CA GLN A 577 5.42 -14.90 0.42
C GLN A 577 5.51 -13.37 0.34
N GLY A 578 4.44 -12.65 0.69
CA GLY A 578 4.44 -11.19 0.84
C GLY A 578 5.41 -10.75 1.93
N LYS A 579 6.65 -10.49 1.54
CA LYS A 579 7.80 -10.23 2.42
C LYS A 579 8.63 -9.10 1.81
N PRO A 580 8.73 -7.93 2.46
CA PRO A 580 9.39 -6.76 1.89
C PRO A 580 10.80 -7.03 1.35
N ARG A 581 11.15 -6.36 0.25
CA ARG A 581 12.52 -6.27 -0.23
C ARG A 581 13.25 -5.18 0.55
N LEU A 582 14.56 -5.34 0.74
CA LEU A 582 15.39 -4.20 1.14
C LEU A 582 15.40 -3.18 0.01
N LYS A 583 15.43 -1.90 0.38
CA LYS A 583 15.60 -0.74 -0.51
C LYS A 583 16.99 -0.17 -0.21
N PRO A 584 17.94 -0.08 -1.15
CA PRO A 584 17.87 -0.47 -2.57
C PRO A 584 17.89 -2.00 -2.80
N PRO A 585 17.48 -2.49 -4.00
CA PRO A 585 17.02 -1.71 -5.14
C PRO A 585 15.59 -1.17 -4.96
N PHE A 586 15.32 0.01 -5.53
CA PHE A 586 13.97 0.58 -5.55
C PHE A 586 13.11 -0.05 -6.65
N PRO A 587 11.77 -0.15 -6.47
CA PRO A 587 10.85 -0.70 -7.47
C PRO A 587 10.98 -0.07 -8.87
N ALA A 588 11.24 1.24 -8.95
CA ALA A 588 11.41 1.95 -10.22
C ALA A 588 12.60 1.42 -11.06
N ASN A 589 13.59 0.78 -10.42
CA ASN A 589 14.74 0.17 -11.09
C ASN A 589 14.55 -1.34 -11.28
N ALA A 590 14.00 -2.04 -10.27
CA ALA A 590 13.79 -3.49 -10.26
C ALA A 590 12.63 -3.90 -9.32
N GLY A 591 11.41 -3.75 -9.81
CA GLY A 591 10.16 -4.08 -9.14
C GLY A 591 9.57 -5.42 -9.59
N LEU A 592 8.33 -5.42 -10.05
CA LEU A 592 7.55 -6.60 -10.44
C LEU A 592 8.26 -7.39 -11.55
N TYR A 593 8.43 -8.69 -11.35
CA TYR A 593 9.20 -9.58 -12.23
C TYR A 593 10.63 -9.07 -12.52
N GLY A 594 11.22 -8.32 -11.58
CA GLY A 594 12.51 -7.65 -11.76
C GLY A 594 12.50 -6.47 -12.74
N CYS A 595 11.32 -6.03 -13.20
CA CYS A 595 11.13 -4.97 -14.18
C CYS A 595 10.83 -3.62 -13.52
N PRO A 596 11.10 -2.47 -14.18
CA PRO A 596 10.76 -1.14 -13.65
C PRO A 596 9.30 -1.05 -13.25
N THR A 597 9.01 -0.66 -12.00
CA THR A 597 7.64 -0.64 -11.46
C THR A 597 7.42 0.51 -10.49
N THR A 598 6.28 1.18 -10.57
CA THR A 598 5.83 2.10 -9.50
C THR A 598 4.55 1.61 -8.86
N VAL A 599 4.56 1.49 -7.52
CA VAL A 599 3.36 1.19 -6.73
C VAL A 599 2.66 2.50 -6.34
N THR A 600 1.35 2.59 -6.56
CA THR A 600 0.50 3.73 -6.16
C THR A 600 -0.75 3.24 -5.42
N ASN A 601 -1.33 4.07 -4.56
CA ASN A 601 -2.58 3.74 -3.87
C ASN A 601 -3.80 4.16 -4.72
N VAL A 602 -4.91 3.44 -4.60
CA VAL A 602 -6.17 3.64 -5.35
C VAL A 602 -6.59 5.12 -5.41
N GLU A 603 -6.67 5.81 -4.28
CA GLU A 603 -7.03 7.24 -4.24
C GLU A 603 -6.06 8.12 -5.07
N THR A 604 -4.74 7.90 -4.96
CA THR A 604 -3.73 8.66 -5.73
C THR A 604 -3.84 8.45 -7.24
N VAL A 605 -4.14 7.24 -7.69
CA VAL A 605 -4.28 6.96 -9.13
C VAL A 605 -5.64 7.44 -9.65
N ALA A 606 -6.72 7.27 -8.90
CA ALA A 606 -8.08 7.64 -9.29
C ALA A 606 -8.34 9.16 -9.33
N VAL A 607 -7.65 10.00 -8.55
CA VAL A 607 -7.77 11.47 -8.70
C VAL A 607 -7.10 12.00 -9.98
N SER A 608 -6.13 11.26 -10.54
CA SER A 608 -5.26 11.79 -11.60
C SER A 608 -5.96 12.20 -12.91
N PRO A 609 -6.99 11.50 -13.44
CA PRO A 609 -7.69 11.96 -14.64
C PRO A 609 -8.44 13.28 -14.38
N THR A 610 -9.01 13.45 -13.19
CA THR A 610 -9.75 14.66 -12.82
C THR A 610 -8.82 15.86 -12.63
N ILE A 611 -7.62 15.66 -12.06
CA ILE A 611 -6.57 16.70 -11.98
C ILE A 611 -6.17 17.16 -13.39
N LEU A 612 -5.92 16.23 -14.32
CA LEU A 612 -5.56 16.57 -15.70
C LEU A 612 -6.70 17.17 -16.53
N ARG A 613 -7.96 16.90 -16.16
CA ARG A 613 -9.16 17.51 -16.78
C ARG A 613 -9.45 18.91 -16.28
N ARG A 614 -9.47 19.11 -14.96
CA ARG A 614 -9.84 20.39 -14.31
C ARG A 614 -8.68 21.39 -14.23
N GLY A 615 -7.45 20.89 -14.36
CA GLY A 615 -6.21 21.67 -14.28
C GLY A 615 -5.49 21.45 -12.95
N PRO A 616 -4.15 21.38 -12.95
CA PRO A 616 -3.38 21.18 -11.73
C PRO A 616 -3.50 22.36 -10.76
N GLU A 617 -3.70 23.59 -11.26
CA GLU A 617 -3.90 24.79 -10.44
C GLU A 617 -5.19 24.73 -9.60
N TRP A 618 -6.28 24.19 -10.15
CA TRP A 618 -7.53 23.97 -9.41
C TRP A 618 -7.29 23.04 -8.22
N PHE A 619 -6.63 21.90 -8.43
CA PHE A 619 -6.29 20.97 -7.35
C PHE A 619 -5.26 21.57 -6.37
N ALA A 620 -4.32 22.38 -6.84
CA ALA A 620 -3.34 23.07 -6.02
C ALA A 620 -3.94 24.19 -5.13
N SER A 621 -5.13 24.70 -5.47
CA SER A 621 -5.83 25.76 -4.72
C SER A 621 -6.52 25.29 -3.42
N PHE A 622 -6.56 23.97 -3.20
CA PHE A 622 -7.11 23.35 -2.00
C PHE A 622 -6.02 23.00 -0.98
N GLY A 623 -6.30 23.28 0.29
CA GLY A 623 -5.40 23.01 1.41
C GLY A 623 -4.18 23.93 1.47
N ARG A 624 -3.31 23.69 2.46
CA ARG A 624 -2.09 24.49 2.64
C ARG A 624 -1.03 24.17 1.58
N LYS A 625 -0.06 25.09 1.44
CA LYS A 625 1.20 24.89 0.71
C LYS A 625 1.86 23.55 1.11
N ASN A 626 2.42 22.85 0.13
CA ASN A 626 2.93 21.48 0.23
C ASN A 626 1.89 20.40 0.60
N ASN A 627 0.61 20.73 0.78
CA ASN A 627 -0.42 19.83 1.28
C ASN A 627 -1.67 19.81 0.38
N SER A 628 -1.46 20.03 -0.91
CA SER A 628 -2.53 20.33 -1.87
C SER A 628 -3.58 19.24 -2.07
N GLY A 629 -4.81 19.70 -2.39
CA GLY A 629 -5.89 18.92 -2.96
C GLY A 629 -7.01 18.53 -1.99
N THR A 630 -7.85 17.61 -2.43
CA THR A 630 -8.86 16.94 -1.60
C THR A 630 -8.33 15.63 -1.01
N LYS A 631 -8.99 15.12 0.03
CA LYS A 631 -8.65 13.85 0.68
C LYS A 631 -9.91 13.10 1.08
N LEU A 632 -9.92 11.78 0.88
CA LEU A 632 -10.92 10.90 1.50
C LEU A 632 -10.56 10.65 2.97
N PHE A 633 -11.38 11.14 3.88
CA PHE A 633 -11.32 10.90 5.31
C PHE A 633 -12.23 9.73 5.70
N CYS A 634 -11.73 8.77 6.47
CA CYS A 634 -12.55 7.68 7.03
C CYS A 634 -12.72 7.93 8.53
N VAL A 635 -13.86 8.47 8.98
CA VAL A 635 -14.07 8.77 10.40
C VAL A 635 -14.81 7.62 11.08
N SER A 636 -14.20 7.08 12.13
CA SER A 636 -14.55 5.83 12.78
C SER A 636 -14.37 5.91 14.30
N GLY A 637 -14.83 4.89 15.03
CA GLY A 637 -14.80 4.88 16.50
C GLY A 637 -15.99 5.65 17.10
N HIS A 638 -15.76 6.36 18.21
CA HIS A 638 -16.81 6.93 19.07
C HIS A 638 -17.30 8.32 18.59
N VAL A 639 -17.76 8.39 17.34
CA VAL A 639 -18.54 9.53 16.79
C VAL A 639 -20.01 9.15 16.63
N ASN A 640 -20.91 10.13 16.54
CA ASN A 640 -22.35 9.89 16.45
C ASN A 640 -22.78 9.29 15.10
N LYS A 641 -22.08 9.62 14.01
CA LYS A 641 -22.29 9.09 12.65
C LYS A 641 -20.95 8.77 11.97
N PRO A 642 -20.39 7.57 12.15
CA PRO A 642 -19.18 7.14 11.44
C PRO A 642 -19.40 7.16 9.92
N CYS A 643 -18.49 7.77 9.16
CA CYS A 643 -18.65 7.94 7.71
C CYS A 643 -17.30 8.12 6.98
N THR A 644 -17.28 7.75 5.70
CA THR A 644 -16.22 8.14 4.76
C THR A 644 -16.67 9.35 3.96
N VAL A 645 -15.84 10.39 3.87
CA VAL A 645 -16.17 11.65 3.18
C VAL A 645 -14.94 12.23 2.50
N GLU A 646 -15.08 12.75 1.29
CA GLU A 646 -14.05 13.58 0.66
C GLU A 646 -14.12 14.99 1.25
N GLU A 647 -13.01 15.64 1.57
CA GLU A 647 -13.03 17.03 2.03
C GLU A 647 -11.71 17.73 1.64
N GLU A 648 -11.60 19.05 1.86
CA GLU A 648 -10.37 19.80 1.61
C GLU A 648 -9.23 19.27 2.51
N MET A 649 -8.01 19.14 1.97
CA MET A 649 -6.82 19.00 2.82
C MET A 649 -6.70 20.21 3.77
N SER A 650 -6.04 20.00 4.92
CA SER A 650 -5.84 21.05 5.95
C SER A 650 -7.11 21.53 6.67
N ILE A 651 -8.29 20.92 6.46
CA ILE A 651 -9.47 21.13 7.32
C ILE A 651 -9.14 20.87 8.80
N PRO A 652 -9.63 21.68 9.77
CA PRO A 652 -9.49 21.37 11.20
C PRO A 652 -10.11 20.02 11.58
N LEU A 653 -9.42 19.20 12.38
CA LEU A 653 -9.90 17.89 12.83
C LEU A 653 -11.26 17.98 13.54
N LYS A 654 -11.44 19.03 14.36
CA LYS A 654 -12.68 19.34 15.07
C LYS A 654 -13.83 19.67 14.12
N GLU A 655 -13.58 20.47 13.08
CA GLU A 655 -14.57 20.79 12.05
C GLU A 655 -15.02 19.55 11.27
N LEU A 656 -14.06 18.69 10.88
CA LEU A 656 -14.33 17.43 10.18
C LEU A 656 -15.26 16.50 10.99
N ILE A 657 -14.99 16.34 12.29
CA ILE A 657 -15.78 15.48 13.19
C ILE A 657 -17.17 16.09 13.46
N GLU A 658 -17.24 17.37 13.82
CA GLU A 658 -18.52 18.00 14.17
C GLU A 658 -19.43 18.19 12.95
N ARG A 659 -18.93 18.67 11.80
CA ARG A 659 -19.75 18.88 10.59
C ARG A 659 -20.22 17.57 9.95
N HIS A 660 -19.31 16.64 9.65
CA HIS A 660 -19.66 15.48 8.82
C HIS A 660 -20.13 14.28 9.64
N CYS A 661 -19.58 14.10 10.85
CA CYS A 661 -19.84 12.93 11.69
C CYS A 661 -20.89 13.18 12.78
N GLY A 662 -21.44 14.40 12.85
CA GLY A 662 -22.37 14.82 13.89
C GLY A 662 -21.73 14.85 15.28
N GLY A 663 -20.41 15.06 15.36
CA GLY A 663 -19.67 15.21 16.59
C GLY A 663 -19.27 13.91 17.30
N VAL A 664 -18.48 14.08 18.36
CA VAL A 664 -18.04 13.00 19.26
C VAL A 664 -19.26 12.47 20.05
N ARG A 665 -19.27 11.17 20.35
CA ARG A 665 -20.32 10.56 21.20
C ARG A 665 -20.32 11.20 22.58
N GLY A 666 -21.42 11.84 22.97
CA GLY A 666 -21.51 12.63 24.20
C GLY A 666 -20.96 14.06 24.11
N GLY A 667 -20.69 14.55 22.90
CA GLY A 667 -20.15 15.89 22.64
C GLY A 667 -18.63 15.97 22.71
N TRP A 668 -18.07 17.05 22.16
CA TRP A 668 -16.62 17.24 22.01
C TRP A 668 -15.83 17.13 23.33
N ASP A 669 -16.40 17.56 24.46
CA ASP A 669 -15.76 17.43 25.78
C ASP A 669 -15.77 16.01 26.36
N ASN A 670 -16.46 15.05 25.73
CA ASN A 670 -16.30 13.63 26.01
C ASN A 670 -15.11 13.00 25.24
N LEU A 671 -14.41 13.74 24.37
CA LEU A 671 -13.24 13.25 23.66
C LEU A 671 -12.09 12.92 24.62
N LEU A 672 -11.45 11.77 24.41
CA LEU A 672 -10.22 11.36 25.10
C LEU A 672 -9.01 11.54 24.17
N ALA A 673 -9.04 10.86 23.03
CA ALA A 673 -7.97 10.87 22.05
C ALA A 673 -8.47 10.55 20.62
N VAL A 674 -7.65 10.87 19.62
CA VAL A 674 -7.90 10.54 18.20
C VAL A 674 -6.62 9.95 17.60
N ILE A 675 -6.72 8.88 16.84
CA ILE A 675 -5.66 8.45 15.91
C ILE A 675 -6.00 9.03 14.54
N PRO A 676 -5.25 10.02 14.01
CA PRO A 676 -5.73 10.81 12.86
C PRO A 676 -5.52 10.18 11.48
N GLY A 677 -4.74 9.09 11.36
CA GLY A 677 -4.18 8.64 10.09
C GLY A 677 -4.17 7.15 9.78
N GLY A 678 -5.04 6.36 10.42
CA GLY A 678 -4.96 4.91 10.48
C GLY A 678 -4.16 4.45 11.70
N SER A 679 -4.28 3.18 12.10
CA SER A 679 -3.64 2.68 13.33
C SER A 679 -2.11 2.77 13.37
N SER A 680 -1.46 3.07 12.25
CA SER A 680 -0.01 3.20 12.15
C SER A 680 0.56 4.47 12.81
N VAL A 681 -0.25 5.53 13.00
CA VAL A 681 0.25 6.82 13.50
C VAL A 681 0.06 6.99 15.02
N PRO A 682 0.90 7.81 15.70
CA PRO A 682 0.69 8.16 17.11
C PRO A 682 -0.67 8.82 17.36
N LEU A 683 -1.35 8.41 18.42
CA LEU A 683 -2.58 9.06 18.90
C LEU A 683 -2.30 10.51 19.37
N LEU A 684 -3.33 11.35 19.30
CA LEU A 684 -3.36 12.73 19.79
C LEU A 684 -4.40 12.88 20.92
N PRO A 685 -4.07 13.55 22.05
CA PRO A 685 -5.03 13.85 23.11
C PRO A 685 -5.91 15.06 22.75
N LYS A 686 -7.09 15.19 23.38
CA LYS A 686 -8.09 16.25 23.09
C LYS A 686 -7.50 17.64 22.87
N HIS A 687 -6.60 18.10 23.74
CA HIS A 687 -6.05 19.47 23.69
C HIS A 687 -5.19 19.78 22.44
N ILE A 688 -4.72 18.76 21.71
CA ILE A 688 -4.10 18.94 20.38
C ILE A 688 -5.17 18.85 19.29
N CYS A 689 -6.15 17.95 19.46
CA CYS A 689 -7.26 17.76 18.52
C CYS A 689 -8.18 18.98 18.37
N ASP A 690 -8.18 19.91 19.34
CA ASP A 690 -9.00 21.12 19.31
C ASP A 690 -8.68 22.04 18.10
N ASP A 691 -7.40 22.23 17.78
CA ASP A 691 -6.94 23.18 16.74
C ASP A 691 -6.15 22.54 15.57
N VAL A 692 -5.83 21.24 15.62
CA VAL A 692 -4.96 20.59 14.62
C VAL A 692 -5.61 20.47 13.23
N LEU A 693 -4.84 20.84 12.20
CA LEU A 693 -5.25 20.72 10.79
C LEU A 693 -4.96 19.32 10.23
N MET A 694 -5.88 18.80 9.45
CA MET A 694 -5.78 17.49 8.80
C MET A 694 -4.96 17.55 7.51
N ASP A 695 -3.65 17.75 7.67
CA ASP A 695 -2.67 17.57 6.61
C ASP A 695 -1.37 16.89 7.09
N TYR A 696 -0.49 16.53 6.14
CA TYR A 696 0.71 15.75 6.43
C TYR A 696 1.68 16.49 7.35
N ASP A 697 1.82 17.82 7.17
CA ASP A 697 2.88 18.58 7.79
C ASP A 697 2.45 19.17 9.15
N ALA A 698 1.16 19.50 9.32
CA ALA A 698 0.57 19.83 10.62
C ALA A 698 0.58 18.61 11.56
N LEU A 699 0.10 17.46 11.10
CA LEU A 699 0.09 16.24 11.92
C LEU A 699 1.51 15.76 12.26
N LYS A 700 2.48 15.93 11.33
CA LYS A 700 3.90 15.70 11.62
C LYS A 700 4.47 16.68 12.65
N ALA A 701 4.08 17.95 12.62
CA ALA A 701 4.54 18.95 13.59
C ALA A 701 4.09 18.62 15.02
N VAL A 702 2.87 18.10 15.21
CA VAL A 702 2.37 17.59 16.51
C VAL A 702 2.83 16.15 16.82
N GLN A 703 3.90 15.69 16.18
CA GLN A 703 4.51 14.37 16.38
C GLN A 703 3.56 13.17 16.14
N SER A 704 2.66 13.30 15.17
CA SER A 704 1.82 12.23 14.62
C SER A 704 2.01 12.20 13.09
N GLY A 705 0.99 11.80 12.32
CA GLY A 705 1.00 11.84 10.85
C GLY A 705 -0.39 11.68 10.24
N LEU A 706 -0.57 12.13 8.99
CA LEU A 706 -1.84 11.98 8.28
C LEU A 706 -2.11 10.53 7.81
N GLY A 707 -1.07 9.75 7.55
CA GLY A 707 -1.19 8.35 7.11
C GLY A 707 -2.17 8.17 5.94
N THR A 708 -3.21 7.35 6.13
CA THR A 708 -4.31 7.13 5.16
C THR A 708 -5.44 8.14 5.26
N ALA A 709 -5.41 9.02 6.27
CA ALA A 709 -6.50 9.87 6.78
C ALA A 709 -7.71 9.09 7.33
N ALA A 710 -7.46 7.91 7.89
CA ALA A 710 -8.43 7.20 8.72
C ALA A 710 -8.42 7.74 10.16
N VAL A 711 -9.46 8.49 10.53
CA VAL A 711 -9.63 9.11 11.83
C VAL A 711 -10.34 8.12 12.76
N ILE A 712 -9.64 7.61 13.77
CA ILE A 712 -10.21 6.72 14.80
C ILE A 712 -10.40 7.54 16.08
N VAL A 713 -11.66 7.84 16.41
CA VAL A 713 -12.04 8.66 17.57
C VAL A 713 -12.28 7.79 18.79
N MET A 714 -11.71 8.16 19.94
CA MET A 714 -11.91 7.48 21.23
C MET A 714 -12.44 8.48 22.26
N ASP A 715 -13.59 8.19 22.85
CA ASP A 715 -14.18 8.98 23.94
C ASP A 715 -13.71 8.49 25.32
N LYS A 716 -14.03 9.24 26.38
CA LYS A 716 -13.59 8.97 27.77
C LYS A 716 -14.12 7.67 28.38
N SER A 717 -15.03 6.95 27.70
CA SER A 717 -15.45 5.61 28.11
C SER A 717 -14.50 4.49 27.65
N THR A 718 -13.51 4.83 26.82
CA THR A 718 -12.60 3.86 26.18
C THR A 718 -11.42 3.55 27.10
N ASP A 719 -11.11 2.26 27.29
CA ASP A 719 -9.77 1.87 27.74
C ASP A 719 -8.78 2.09 26.59
N VAL A 720 -8.11 3.25 26.61
CA VAL A 720 -7.09 3.61 25.60
C VAL A 720 -5.87 2.68 25.64
N VAL A 721 -5.58 2.04 26.77
CA VAL A 721 -4.44 1.12 26.90
C VAL A 721 -4.77 -0.24 26.28
N ASP A 722 -5.98 -0.77 26.48
CA ASP A 722 -6.47 -1.96 25.78
C ASP A 722 -6.66 -1.71 24.28
N ALA A 723 -7.16 -0.53 23.89
CA ALA A 723 -7.27 -0.14 22.48
C ALA A 723 -5.91 -0.18 21.77
N ILE A 724 -4.86 0.41 22.35
CA ILE A 724 -3.51 0.36 21.79
C ILE A 724 -2.88 -1.04 21.92
N ALA A 725 -3.13 -1.78 23.00
CA ALA A 725 -2.70 -3.18 23.12
C ALA A 725 -3.29 -4.06 22.00
N ARG A 726 -4.55 -3.79 21.63
CA ARG A 726 -5.24 -4.47 20.52
C ARG A 726 -4.67 -4.09 19.15
N LEU A 727 -4.11 -2.89 18.99
CA LEU A 727 -3.30 -2.51 17.81
C LEU A 727 -1.92 -3.21 17.82
N SER A 728 -1.24 -3.30 18.95
CA SER A 728 0.01 -4.07 19.06
C SER A 728 -0.22 -5.56 18.72
N TYR A 729 -1.35 -6.15 19.13
CA TYR A 729 -1.75 -7.49 18.70
C TYR A 729 -1.96 -7.58 17.18
N PHE A 730 -2.58 -6.58 16.56
CA PHE A 730 -2.77 -6.53 15.10
C PHE A 730 -1.41 -6.50 14.39
N TYR A 731 -0.51 -5.59 14.74
CA TYR A 731 0.82 -5.52 14.10
C TYR A 731 1.66 -6.77 14.33
N LYS A 732 1.56 -7.41 15.51
CA LYS A 732 2.13 -8.74 15.75
C LYS A 732 1.55 -9.80 14.81
N HIS A 733 0.21 -9.86 14.67
CA HIS A 733 -0.49 -10.86 13.85
C HIS A 733 -0.15 -10.71 12.35
N GLU A 734 -0.12 -9.47 11.86
CA GLU A 734 0.11 -9.14 10.46
C GLU A 734 1.59 -9.03 10.06
N SER A 735 2.52 -9.17 11.01
CA SER A 735 3.95 -9.14 10.69
C SER A 735 4.37 -10.37 9.87
N CYS A 736 5.08 -10.17 8.75
CA CYS A 736 5.59 -11.28 7.93
C CYS A 736 6.72 -12.09 8.61
N GLY A 737 7.22 -11.66 9.76
CA GLY A 737 8.29 -12.31 10.52
C GLY A 737 9.68 -12.26 9.86
N GLN A 738 9.92 -11.39 8.89
CA GLN A 738 11.18 -11.38 8.12
C GLN A 738 12.37 -10.81 8.90
N CYS A 739 12.31 -9.53 9.31
CA CYS A 739 13.37 -8.91 10.11
C CYS A 739 13.14 -9.16 11.60
N THR A 740 14.24 -9.40 12.34
CA THR A 740 14.20 -9.75 13.76
C THR A 740 13.60 -8.66 14.66
N PRO A 741 13.93 -7.35 14.51
CA PRO A 741 13.32 -6.30 15.35
C PRO A 741 11.78 -6.28 15.22
N CYS A 742 11.25 -6.40 14.00
CA CYS A 742 9.81 -6.55 13.80
C CYS A 742 9.26 -7.86 14.39
N ARG A 743 9.87 -9.02 14.06
CA ARG A 743 9.31 -10.34 14.38
C ARG A 743 9.21 -10.57 15.89
N GLU A 744 10.30 -10.35 16.62
CA GLU A 744 10.32 -10.57 18.06
C GLU A 744 9.76 -9.35 18.80
N GLY A 745 10.15 -8.13 18.36
CA GLY A 745 9.77 -6.88 19.01
C GLY A 745 8.28 -6.61 19.00
N THR A 746 7.55 -6.81 17.90
CA THR A 746 6.08 -6.62 17.90
C THR A 746 5.36 -7.62 18.81
N GLY A 747 5.89 -8.85 18.94
CA GLY A 747 5.43 -9.82 19.93
C GLY A 747 5.69 -9.36 21.36
N TRP A 748 6.86 -8.78 21.63
CA TRP A 748 7.24 -8.27 22.94
C TRP A 748 6.46 -7.02 23.34
N LEU A 749 6.28 -6.05 22.43
CA LEU A 749 5.39 -4.90 22.60
C LEU A 749 4.00 -5.35 23.04
N TRP A 750 3.39 -6.31 22.32
CA TRP A 750 2.10 -6.87 22.69
C TRP A 750 2.10 -7.53 24.09
N MET A 751 3.12 -8.31 24.44
CA MET A 751 3.23 -8.94 25.77
C MET A 751 3.41 -7.94 26.93
N ILE A 752 4.05 -6.79 26.69
CA ILE A 752 4.14 -5.71 27.69
C ILE A 752 2.80 -4.95 27.74
N MET A 753 2.18 -4.67 26.61
CA MET A 753 0.88 -3.98 26.53
C MET A 753 -0.28 -4.76 27.17
N GLU A 754 -0.34 -6.08 27.00
CA GLU A 754 -1.31 -6.96 27.69
C GLU A 754 -1.13 -6.97 29.21
N ARG A 755 0.08 -6.70 29.70
CA ARG A 755 0.35 -6.52 31.14
C ARG A 755 0.00 -5.12 31.62
N LEU A 756 0.41 -4.09 30.88
CA LEU A 756 0.15 -2.68 31.21
C LEU A 756 -1.35 -2.37 31.30
N LYS A 757 -2.20 -2.92 30.42
CA LYS A 757 -3.65 -2.69 30.47
C LYS A 757 -4.32 -3.23 31.75
N VAL A 758 -3.70 -4.22 32.39
CA VAL A 758 -4.13 -4.81 33.68
C VAL A 758 -3.32 -4.24 34.88
N GLY A 759 -2.30 -3.43 34.62
CA GLY A 759 -1.38 -2.90 35.64
C GLY A 759 -0.28 -3.87 36.12
N ASN A 760 -0.13 -5.05 35.49
CA ASN A 760 0.83 -6.10 35.90
C ASN A 760 2.26 -5.85 35.35
N ALA A 761 2.79 -4.67 35.63
CA ALA A 761 4.12 -4.24 35.21
C ALA A 761 4.71 -3.24 36.23
N LYS A 762 6.03 -3.07 36.25
CA LYS A 762 6.69 -2.03 37.06
C LYS A 762 6.70 -0.68 36.33
N LEU A 763 6.80 0.43 37.07
CA LEU A 763 6.85 1.78 36.50
C LEU A 763 8.02 1.96 35.50
N GLU A 764 9.18 1.37 35.81
CA GLU A 764 10.37 1.31 34.94
C GLU A 764 10.12 0.62 33.58
N GLU A 765 9.12 -0.28 33.50
CA GLU A 765 8.80 -0.97 32.25
C GLU A 765 8.16 -0.04 31.21
N ILE A 766 7.65 1.13 31.61
CA ILE A 766 7.19 2.17 30.68
C ILE A 766 8.37 2.73 29.89
N ASP A 767 9.50 3.00 30.55
CA ASP A 767 10.71 3.51 29.91
C ASP A 767 11.44 2.40 29.13
N MET A 768 11.47 1.17 29.64
CA MET A 768 11.90 -0.01 28.87
C MET A 768 11.08 -0.16 27.59
N LEU A 769 9.75 -0.05 27.64
CA LEU A 769 8.88 -0.13 26.46
C LEU A 769 9.15 1.03 25.47
N GLN A 770 9.42 2.23 26.00
CA GLN A 770 9.84 3.38 25.20
C GLN A 770 11.22 3.17 24.54
N GLU A 771 12.11 2.37 25.12
CA GLU A 771 13.36 1.95 24.47
C GLU A 771 13.10 0.86 23.42
N VAL A 772 12.34 -0.19 23.74
CA VAL A 772 12.01 -1.29 22.83
C VAL A 772 11.34 -0.78 21.55
N THR A 773 10.44 0.20 21.64
CA THR A 773 9.87 0.85 20.43
C THR A 773 10.91 1.52 19.55
N LYS A 774 11.94 2.18 20.12
CA LYS A 774 13.06 2.80 19.38
C LYS A 774 14.06 1.78 18.82
N GLN A 775 14.19 0.61 19.44
CA GLN A 775 14.97 -0.52 18.91
C GLN A 775 14.26 -1.23 17.73
N ILE A 776 12.95 -1.02 17.56
CA ILE A 776 12.17 -1.50 16.42
C ILE A 776 12.15 -0.45 15.30
N GLU A 777 11.80 0.80 15.64
CA GLU A 777 11.76 1.94 14.72
C GLU A 777 13.09 2.12 13.98
N GLY A 778 13.04 2.34 12.67
CA GLY A 778 14.22 2.52 11.81
C GLY A 778 15.13 1.29 11.63
N HIS A 779 14.96 0.23 12.41
CA HIS A 779 15.77 -1.00 12.37
C HIS A 779 15.09 -2.14 11.60
N THR A 780 13.93 -1.89 11.00
CA THR A 780 13.14 -2.85 10.22
C THR A 780 13.24 -2.63 8.71
N ILE A 781 13.10 -3.70 7.92
CA ILE A 781 13.20 -3.66 6.43
C ILE A 781 12.11 -2.78 5.80
N CYS A 782 10.99 -2.59 6.49
CA CYS A 782 9.86 -1.77 6.05
C CYS A 782 9.19 -1.06 7.23
N ALA A 783 8.35 -0.06 6.92
CA ALA A 783 7.67 0.79 7.90
C ALA A 783 6.60 0.09 8.75
N LEU A 784 6.38 -1.23 8.64
CA LEU A 784 5.54 -1.96 9.59
C LEU A 784 6.13 -1.95 11.01
N GLY A 785 7.46 -1.90 11.14
CA GLY A 785 8.11 -1.73 12.45
C GLY A 785 7.76 -0.39 13.09
N ASP A 786 7.96 0.70 12.34
CA ASP A 786 7.62 2.06 12.74
C ASP A 786 6.11 2.17 13.09
N ALA A 787 5.24 1.66 12.22
CA ALA A 787 3.79 1.60 12.43
C ALA A 787 3.34 0.77 13.66
N ALA A 788 4.16 -0.18 14.11
CA ALA A 788 3.90 -0.95 15.33
C ALA A 788 4.45 -0.26 16.59
N ALA A 789 5.51 0.53 16.44
CA ALA A 789 6.15 1.29 17.51
C ALA A 789 5.38 2.58 17.84
N TRP A 790 5.04 3.37 16.82
CA TRP A 790 4.42 4.70 16.93
C TRP A 790 3.12 4.78 17.75
N PRO A 791 2.19 3.81 17.71
CA PRO A 791 0.98 3.85 18.55
C PRO A 791 1.31 3.69 20.04
N VAL A 792 2.30 2.85 20.36
CA VAL A 792 2.79 2.64 21.74
C VAL A 792 3.56 3.87 22.21
N GLN A 793 4.41 4.47 21.37
CA GLN A 793 5.09 5.74 21.68
C GLN A 793 4.09 6.88 21.92
N GLY A 794 3.05 7.00 21.10
CA GLY A 794 1.98 7.98 21.28
C GLY A 794 1.21 7.80 22.60
N LEU A 795 0.92 6.55 22.96
CA LEU A 795 0.32 6.21 24.26
C LEU A 795 1.23 6.60 25.43
N ILE A 796 2.52 6.24 25.39
CA ILE A 796 3.46 6.60 26.46
C ILE A 796 3.58 8.13 26.56
N ARG A 797 3.79 8.84 25.45
CA ARG A 797 3.97 10.30 25.43
C ARG A 797 2.77 11.07 25.99
N HIS A 798 1.54 10.63 25.72
CA HIS A 798 0.33 11.38 26.07
C HIS A 798 -0.47 10.81 27.25
N PHE A 799 -0.31 9.52 27.56
CA PHE A 799 -1.07 8.79 28.59
C PHE A 799 -0.20 8.01 29.59
N ARG A 800 1.10 8.32 29.71
CA ARG A 800 1.94 7.82 30.82
C ARG A 800 1.29 7.96 32.21
N PRO A 801 0.64 9.07 32.59
CA PRO A 801 -0.05 9.15 33.89
C PRO A 801 -1.11 8.06 34.09
N GLU A 802 -1.80 7.63 33.02
CA GLU A 802 -2.83 6.59 33.05
C GLU A 802 -2.26 5.16 33.02
N LEU A 803 -1.04 4.99 32.48
CA LEU A 803 -0.24 3.76 32.65
C LEU A 803 0.28 3.64 34.09
N GLU A 804 0.86 4.71 34.63
CA GLU A 804 1.35 4.74 36.01
C GLU A 804 0.20 4.57 37.02
N ARG A 805 -0.97 5.15 36.76
CA ARG A 805 -2.17 4.96 37.60
C ARG A 805 -2.57 3.49 37.68
N ARG A 806 -2.63 2.77 36.56
CA ARG A 806 -2.92 1.31 36.54
C ARG A 806 -1.92 0.50 37.36
N ILE A 807 -0.63 0.81 37.25
CA ILE A 807 0.44 0.11 37.97
C ILE A 807 0.32 0.34 39.47
N ARG A 808 0.09 1.58 39.91
CA ARG A 808 -0.11 1.91 41.33
C ARG A 808 -1.38 1.28 41.89
N GLU A 809 -2.50 1.36 41.16
CA GLU A 809 -3.77 0.74 41.54
C GLU A 809 -3.64 -0.79 41.67
N ARG A 810 -2.85 -1.45 40.81
CA ARG A 810 -2.57 -2.89 40.93
C ARG A 810 -1.70 -3.19 42.16
N ALA A 811 -0.66 -2.42 42.42
CA ALA A 811 0.22 -2.60 43.58
C ALA A 811 -0.51 -2.38 44.92
N GLU A 812 -1.35 -1.34 45.01
CA GLU A 812 -2.24 -1.10 46.17
C GLU A 812 -3.20 -2.28 46.38
N ARG A 813 -3.76 -2.82 45.29
CA ARG A 813 -4.64 -4.00 45.35
C ARG A 813 -3.90 -5.26 45.79
N GLU A 814 -2.66 -5.48 45.34
CA GLU A 814 -1.83 -6.62 45.77
C GLU A 814 -1.43 -6.53 47.25
N LEU A 815 -1.17 -5.32 47.77
CA LEU A 815 -0.94 -5.10 49.20
C LEU A 815 -2.21 -5.38 50.02
N LEU A 816 -3.39 -5.00 49.54
CA LEU A 816 -4.68 -5.31 50.18
C LEU A 816 -5.04 -6.80 50.10
N GLU A 817 -4.82 -7.44 48.94
CA GLU A 817 -4.98 -8.89 48.73
C GLU A 817 -4.06 -9.68 49.68
N ALA A 818 -2.81 -9.24 49.88
CA ALA A 818 -1.87 -9.84 50.84
C ALA A 818 -2.27 -9.59 52.30
N ALA A 819 -2.65 -8.36 52.66
CA ALA A 819 -3.06 -8.01 54.03
C ALA A 819 -4.40 -8.64 54.45
N ALA A 820 -5.25 -9.05 53.50
CA ALA A 820 -6.45 -9.83 53.75
C ALA A 820 -6.23 -11.36 53.73
N SER A 821 -5.00 -11.80 53.43
CA SER A 821 -4.59 -13.22 53.39
C SER A 821 -3.64 -13.61 54.54
N ALA A 822 -3.36 -12.68 55.45
CA ALA A 822 -2.46 -12.81 56.61
C ALA A 822 -3.23 -12.67 57.92
#